data_AF-A0AAE0WA65-F1
#
_entry.id   AF-A0AAE0WA65-F1
#
_cell.length_a   1.000
_cell.length_b   1.000
_cell.length_c   1.000
_cell.angle_alpha   90.00
_cell.angle_beta   90.00
_cell.angle_gamma   90.00
#
_symmetry.space_group_name_H-M   'P 1'
#
loop_
_entity.id
_entity.type
_entity.pdbx_description
1 polymer ?
#
loop_
_entity_poly.entity_id
_entity_poly.type
_entity_poly.pdbx_seq_one_letter_code
_entity_poly.pdbx_strand_id
1 'polypeptide(L)'
;MILILDFGSQYTQLIARRIRSFGVYTEIVPCYEDFSRCATLNPAGIVLSGGPDSVFASDAPGCDERIFSMNVPILGICYGYQYVVHRRGGVVRKGNKGEYGRTRISLKGDADIFHGVHGESNVWMSHSDEIAELPPGFRTVAGSPHSPHAASVSEDMQFIGLQFHPEVAHSECGNAVLLNFIERICRTPRTWSVEAYKDRKIRELREQIGSHKVICALSGGVDSSVTAALIREAAPEQIYCFYINNGLMRKGESEYVADIMRGRFGSHFFSINAEARFLKNLTGVSDPERKRKIIGETFIRVFEEEAGKISGAHYLAQGTLYPDVIESSPFKGPSATIKSHHNVGGLPEKMSLQLLEPLRELFKDETRELGLTLGLPPELIYRHPFPGPGLAIRIPGEITAEKLAILRDADTILLEEIRRAGLYNEIWQAFAVLLPVKSVGVMGDFRTYEYALSIRCVTSSDGMTADWFHFPHELLSGISNRIINEVKGINRVLYDITSKPPGTVEWENLDDILRKDAGCSSELDYIEQTSWILFLKYLDDYEDDRRTSADMNGEPYAPILKEEFAWKTWAAPKKEDGETIDRNKTISGDGLTQFVNERLFPYLSSFKNTAANADTLEYKIGEIFSELKNKLQSGYSLRDVIDKIDALRFRTNEEKHEMSSLYEDKIRNMGNAGRNGGEYYTPRPLIKTIVRVINPQIGHKVYDGAAGSCGFLCEAYEYMRTGRTLSGADYEQLQRRTFYGKEKKSLAYIIGIMNMILHGIETPNIRHTNTLSEKLQSITDNDRMDIVLANPPFGGSEHADIQKNFTIATGETAYLFLQHFIRILKRGGRCGIVIKNTFLSNTDNASISLRKELLENCNLFAVLEMPSGAFTGTGVKTVVLFFEKGKPTQKVWYYQFSPARNLGKTNSLTESDLTEFIALSATQADSDNSWTVDLKDIDKTVWDLTPNNPHRKDEADTRTPREILAEIETLDAQATAALTKIKELLI
;
A
#
# COMPACT_ATOMS: atom_id res chain seq x y z
N MET A 1 -7.08 -5.83 33.87
CA MET A 1 -6.70 -5.83 32.44
C MET A 1 -5.79 -4.65 32.15
N ILE A 2 -5.06 -4.68 31.04
CA ILE A 2 -4.33 -3.52 30.51
C ILE A 2 -5.06 -3.00 29.27
N LEU A 3 -5.24 -1.69 29.14
CA LEU A 3 -5.84 -1.08 27.96
C LEU A 3 -4.74 -0.54 27.04
N ILE A 4 -4.82 -0.79 25.74
CA ILE A 4 -3.87 -0.27 24.75
C ILE A 4 -4.61 0.74 23.86
N LEU A 5 -4.13 1.98 23.86
CA LEU A 5 -4.57 3.00 22.91
C LEU A 5 -3.67 2.95 21.68
N ASP A 6 -4.25 2.64 20.52
CA ASP A 6 -3.53 2.55 19.25
C ASP A 6 -3.36 3.94 18.62
N PHE A 7 -2.11 4.37 18.47
CA PHE A 7 -1.69 5.59 17.76
C PHE A 7 -1.25 5.29 16.31
N GLY A 8 -1.59 4.13 15.76
CA GLY A 8 -1.37 3.76 14.36
C GLY A 8 -0.06 3.01 14.10
N SER A 9 0.58 2.46 15.15
CA SER A 9 1.78 1.64 14.98
C SER A 9 1.47 0.31 14.30
N GLN A 10 2.33 -0.09 13.36
CA GLN A 10 2.37 -1.47 12.85
C GLN A 10 2.64 -2.52 13.94
N TYR A 11 3.14 -2.12 15.13
CA TYR A 11 3.47 -3.03 16.22
C TYR A 11 2.41 -3.09 17.33
N THR A 12 1.30 -2.34 17.25
CA THR A 12 0.29 -2.30 18.32
C THR A 12 -0.26 -3.69 18.67
N GLN A 13 -0.55 -4.52 17.66
CA GLN A 13 -1.00 -5.89 17.90
C GLN A 13 0.06 -6.75 18.62
N LEU A 14 1.34 -6.48 18.41
CA LEU A 14 2.43 -7.20 19.06
C LEU A 14 2.52 -6.85 20.55
N ILE A 15 2.28 -5.59 20.93
CA ILE A 15 2.16 -5.19 22.34
C ILE A 15 1.09 -6.02 23.03
N ALA A 16 -0.10 -6.11 22.43
CA ALA A 16 -1.20 -6.90 22.97
C ALA A 16 -0.83 -8.38 23.12
N ARG A 17 -0.26 -8.98 22.07
CA ARG A 17 0.20 -10.38 22.11
C ARG A 17 1.21 -10.65 23.22
N ARG A 18 2.18 -9.75 23.44
CA ARG A 18 3.17 -9.89 24.51
C ARG A 18 2.52 -9.82 25.90
N ILE A 19 1.64 -8.86 26.14
CA ILE A 19 0.91 -8.74 27.41
C ILE A 19 0.05 -9.98 27.67
N ARG A 20 -0.66 -10.48 26.64
CA ARG A 20 -1.42 -11.73 26.72
C ARG A 20 -0.55 -12.93 27.08
N SER A 21 0.65 -13.03 26.50
CA SER A 21 1.58 -14.13 26.80
C SER A 21 2.09 -14.15 28.25
N PHE A 22 2.00 -13.02 28.95
CA PHE A 22 2.25 -12.93 30.39
C PHE A 22 1.01 -13.25 31.23
N GLY A 23 -0.09 -13.72 30.65
CA GLY A 23 -1.29 -14.10 31.38
C GLY A 23 -2.12 -12.91 31.87
N VAL A 24 -2.08 -11.77 31.15
CA VAL A 24 -2.92 -10.61 31.42
C VAL A 24 -3.81 -10.26 30.24
N TYR A 25 -5.11 -10.09 30.49
CA TYR A 25 -6.06 -9.65 29.46
C TYR A 25 -5.77 -8.21 29.03
N THR A 26 -5.87 -7.96 27.74
CA THR A 26 -5.71 -6.63 27.15
C THR A 26 -6.64 -6.40 25.97
N GLU A 27 -7.11 -5.17 25.83
CA GLU A 27 -7.93 -4.72 24.69
C GLU A 27 -7.20 -3.56 23.99
N ILE A 28 -7.20 -3.58 22.67
CA ILE A 28 -6.76 -2.49 21.81
C ILE A 28 -7.98 -1.67 21.41
N VAL A 29 -7.91 -0.36 21.61
CA VAL A 29 -8.89 0.62 21.13
C VAL A 29 -8.16 1.75 20.39
N PRO A 30 -8.80 2.44 19.44
CA PRO A 30 -8.20 3.61 18.80
C PRO A 30 -7.84 4.70 19.81
N CYS A 31 -6.82 5.53 19.54
CA CYS A 31 -6.41 6.59 20.46
C CYS A 31 -7.51 7.61 20.79
N TYR A 32 -8.48 7.79 19.89
CA TYR A 32 -9.63 8.70 20.02
C TYR A 32 -10.87 8.04 20.64
N GLU A 33 -10.75 6.83 21.19
CA GLU A 33 -11.84 6.15 21.90
C GLU A 33 -12.39 7.04 23.03
N ASP A 34 -13.72 7.04 23.18
CA ASP A 34 -14.37 7.90 24.17
C ASP A 34 -13.96 7.52 25.59
N PHE A 35 -13.64 8.54 26.39
CA PHE A 35 -13.20 8.37 27.77
C PHE A 35 -14.18 7.54 28.61
N SER A 36 -15.50 7.66 28.40
CA SER A 36 -16.48 6.91 29.18
C SER A 36 -16.37 5.40 28.95
N ARG A 37 -16.05 4.97 27.72
CA ARG A 37 -15.78 3.55 27.43
C ARG A 37 -14.48 3.11 28.09
N CYS A 38 -13.40 3.88 27.93
CA CYS A 38 -12.11 3.61 28.58
C CYS A 38 -12.24 3.48 30.11
N ALA A 39 -13.04 4.35 30.74
CA ALA A 39 -13.32 4.30 32.17
C ALA A 39 -14.18 3.09 32.56
N THR A 40 -15.18 2.72 31.74
CA THR A 40 -16.03 1.55 31.98
C THR A 40 -15.25 0.24 31.95
N LEU A 41 -14.19 0.15 31.15
CA LEU A 41 -13.29 -1.01 31.11
C LEU A 41 -12.46 -1.18 32.39
N ASN A 42 -12.38 -0.15 33.24
CA ASN A 42 -11.68 -0.15 34.52
C ASN A 42 -10.25 -0.77 34.44
N PRO A 43 -9.36 -0.23 33.57
CA PRO A 43 -8.03 -0.80 33.37
C PRO A 43 -7.17 -0.64 34.61
N ALA A 44 -6.30 -1.62 34.87
CA ALA A 44 -5.29 -1.55 35.93
C ALA A 44 -4.02 -0.79 35.49
N GLY A 45 -3.87 -0.60 34.17
CA GLY A 45 -2.82 0.20 33.55
C GLY A 45 -3.14 0.42 32.06
N ILE A 46 -2.51 1.44 31.47
CA ILE A 46 -2.77 1.86 30.09
C ILE A 46 -1.45 1.89 29.32
N VAL A 47 -1.45 1.42 28.07
CA VAL A 47 -0.33 1.57 27.15
C VAL A 47 -0.74 2.51 26.02
N LEU A 48 0.07 3.53 25.78
CA LEU A 48 -0.03 4.40 24.61
C LEU A 48 0.97 3.86 23.59
N SER A 49 0.46 3.31 22.48
CA SER A 49 1.33 2.68 21.47
C SER A 49 2.17 3.71 20.71
N GLY A 50 3.08 3.22 19.87
CA GLY A 50 3.78 4.06 18.91
C GLY A 50 2.85 4.55 17.78
N GLY A 51 3.41 5.32 16.87
CA GLY A 51 2.72 5.82 15.70
C GLY A 51 3.73 6.30 14.66
N PRO A 52 3.35 6.32 13.37
CA PRO A 52 4.22 6.83 12.30
C PRO A 52 4.30 8.36 12.29
N ASP A 53 3.36 9.04 12.95
CA ASP A 53 3.23 10.48 12.94
C ASP A 53 4.24 11.16 13.87
N SER A 54 4.52 12.44 13.63
CA SER A 54 5.22 13.31 14.58
C SER A 54 4.21 13.94 15.52
N VAL A 55 4.56 14.15 16.80
CA VAL A 55 3.69 14.84 17.77
C VAL A 55 3.41 16.29 17.39
N PHE A 56 4.18 16.85 16.45
CA PHE A 56 4.01 18.21 15.92
C PHE A 56 3.11 18.30 14.68
N ALA A 57 2.68 17.17 14.10
CA ALA A 57 1.80 17.20 12.95
C ALA A 57 0.46 17.89 13.30
N SER A 58 -0.11 18.66 12.36
CA SER A 58 -1.38 19.37 12.60
C SER A 58 -2.56 18.43 12.87
N ASP A 59 -2.46 17.20 12.38
CA ASP A 59 -3.39 16.08 12.56
C ASP A 59 -2.80 14.98 13.45
N ALA A 60 -1.79 15.31 14.27
CA ALA A 60 -1.15 14.40 15.19
C ALA A 60 -2.20 13.68 16.08
N PRO A 61 -2.22 12.34 16.07
CA PRO A 61 -3.21 11.57 16.81
C PRO A 61 -3.06 11.81 18.32
N GLY A 62 -4.16 12.16 18.96
CA GLY A 62 -4.23 12.40 20.41
C GLY A 62 -5.21 11.47 21.09
N CYS A 63 -5.10 11.35 22.41
CA CYS A 63 -6.13 10.75 23.24
C CYS A 63 -6.80 11.78 24.14
N ASP A 64 -7.92 11.41 24.74
CA ASP A 64 -8.61 12.25 25.71
C ASP A 64 -7.74 12.47 26.96
N GLU A 65 -7.44 13.72 27.29
CA GLU A 65 -6.56 14.06 28.42
C GLU A 65 -7.10 13.59 29.77
N ARG A 66 -8.42 13.33 29.89
CA ARG A 66 -9.02 12.75 31.09
C ARG A 66 -8.46 11.38 31.43
N ILE A 67 -7.87 10.67 30.45
CA ILE A 67 -7.17 9.41 30.67
C ILE A 67 -6.02 9.56 31.68
N PHE A 68 -5.33 10.70 31.66
CA PHE A 68 -4.26 11.00 32.64
C PHE A 68 -4.79 11.20 34.07
N SER A 69 -6.09 11.37 34.24
CA SER A 69 -6.76 11.54 35.54
C SER A 69 -7.30 10.23 36.12
N MET A 70 -7.16 9.09 35.42
CA MET A 70 -7.68 7.79 35.87
C MET A 70 -6.91 7.18 37.06
N ASN A 71 -5.81 7.82 37.51
CA ASN A 71 -4.99 7.37 38.63
C ASN A 71 -4.50 5.92 38.49
N VAL A 72 -4.17 5.51 37.27
CA VAL A 72 -3.60 4.20 36.92
C VAL A 72 -2.27 4.40 36.18
N PRO A 73 -1.32 3.45 36.27
CA PRO A 73 -0.04 3.57 35.57
C PRO A 73 -0.20 3.58 34.05
N ILE A 74 0.58 4.43 33.38
CA ILE A 74 0.57 4.62 31.93
C ILE A 74 1.97 4.35 31.37
N LEU A 75 2.06 3.50 30.36
CA LEU A 75 3.27 3.22 29.60
C LEU A 75 3.17 3.84 28.21
N GLY A 76 3.94 4.88 27.93
CA GLY A 76 4.09 5.42 26.57
C GLY A 76 5.23 4.74 25.83
N ILE A 77 4.98 4.28 24.60
CA ILE A 77 5.98 3.68 23.72
C ILE A 77 6.14 4.56 22.48
N CYS A 78 7.38 4.97 22.18
CA CYS A 78 7.74 5.81 21.04
C CYS A 78 6.85 7.07 20.96
N TYR A 79 5.94 7.15 19.99
CA TYR A 79 4.97 8.24 19.85
C TYR A 79 4.19 8.50 21.14
N GLY A 80 3.66 7.46 21.79
CA GLY A 80 2.90 7.61 23.03
C GLY A 80 3.72 8.24 24.17
N TYR A 81 5.04 8.01 24.20
CA TYR A 81 5.95 8.67 25.12
C TYR A 81 6.16 10.15 24.76
N GLN A 82 6.46 10.42 23.50
CA GLN A 82 6.65 11.78 22.98
C GLN A 82 5.39 12.63 23.17
N TYR A 83 4.21 12.07 22.93
CA TYR A 83 2.93 12.74 23.07
C TYR A 83 2.73 13.25 24.50
N VAL A 84 2.99 12.41 25.50
CA VAL A 84 2.84 12.81 26.92
C VAL A 84 3.89 13.83 27.33
N VAL A 85 5.13 13.66 26.91
CA VAL A 85 6.21 14.63 27.17
C VAL A 85 5.83 15.99 26.59
N HIS A 86 5.37 16.03 25.34
CA HIS A 86 4.94 17.25 24.68
C HIS A 86 3.75 17.91 25.41
N ARG A 87 2.74 17.12 25.80
CA ARG A 87 1.54 17.62 26.50
C ARG A 87 1.81 18.11 27.92
N ARG A 88 2.82 17.57 28.61
CA ARG A 88 3.18 17.96 29.99
C ARG A 88 4.27 19.04 30.06
N GLY A 89 4.56 19.71 28.95
CA GLY A 89 5.49 20.86 28.91
C GLY A 89 6.97 20.48 28.82
N GLY A 90 7.28 19.24 28.44
CA GLY A 90 8.63 18.85 28.03
C GLY A 90 8.92 19.26 26.58
N VAL A 91 10.18 19.16 26.18
CA VAL A 91 10.64 19.54 24.84
C VAL A 91 10.94 18.27 24.05
N VAL A 92 10.07 17.95 23.10
CA VAL A 92 10.36 17.01 22.01
C VAL A 92 11.03 17.82 20.89
N ARG A 93 11.96 17.23 20.15
CA ARG A 93 12.58 17.84 18.97
C ARG A 93 12.64 16.79 17.86
N LYS A 94 12.72 17.24 16.62
CA LYS A 94 13.02 16.34 15.51
C LYS A 94 14.49 15.93 15.65
N GLY A 95 14.77 14.63 15.74
CA GLY A 95 16.14 14.12 15.88
C GLY A 95 16.97 14.38 14.62
N ASN A 96 18.25 14.74 14.78
CA ASN A 96 19.15 15.05 13.66
C ASN A 96 19.41 13.86 12.72
N LYS A 97 19.26 12.63 13.22
CA LYS A 97 19.22 11.36 12.48
C LYS A 97 18.19 10.49 13.17
N GLY A 98 17.11 10.11 12.49
CA GLY A 98 16.15 9.17 13.07
C GLY A 98 16.86 7.86 13.45
N GLU A 99 16.66 7.40 14.69
CA GLU A 99 17.27 6.19 15.19
C GLU A 99 16.34 5.02 14.85
N TYR A 100 16.68 4.29 13.80
CA TYR A 100 15.96 3.12 13.33
C TYR A 100 16.86 1.90 13.43
N GLY A 101 16.46 0.94 14.24
CA GLY A 101 17.15 -0.34 14.37
C GLY A 101 17.70 -0.60 15.77
N ARG A 102 18.70 -1.49 15.82
CA ARG A 102 19.26 -2.02 17.07
C ARG A 102 20.20 -1.00 17.70
N THR A 103 19.84 -0.54 18.90
CA THR A 103 20.57 0.46 19.68
C THR A 103 20.91 -0.09 21.04
N ARG A 104 22.10 0.23 21.55
CA ARG A 104 22.51 -0.09 22.91
C ARG A 104 22.11 1.03 23.86
N ILE A 105 21.34 0.71 24.89
CA ILE A 105 21.00 1.63 25.98
C ILE A 105 21.77 1.27 27.24
N SER A 106 22.13 2.29 28.02
CA SER A 106 22.71 2.15 29.36
C SER A 106 21.68 2.57 30.41
N LEU A 107 21.50 1.72 31.42
CA LEU A 107 20.57 1.97 32.52
C LEU A 107 21.19 2.97 33.51
N LYS A 108 20.39 3.95 33.94
CA LYS A 108 20.80 5.03 34.83
C LYS A 108 20.10 4.87 36.18
N GLY A 109 20.68 4.03 37.03
CA GLY A 109 20.19 3.72 38.38
C GLY A 109 19.07 2.68 38.43
N ASP A 110 18.52 2.48 39.62
CA ASP A 110 17.45 1.49 39.84
C ASP A 110 16.08 2.09 39.51
N ALA A 111 15.33 1.38 38.65
CA ALA A 111 13.95 1.70 38.32
C ALA A 111 13.14 0.42 38.20
N ASP A 112 11.93 0.40 38.78
CA ASP A 112 11.08 -0.80 38.82
C ASP A 112 10.81 -1.37 37.42
N ILE A 113 10.70 -0.51 36.40
CA ILE A 113 10.50 -0.92 35.00
C ILE A 113 11.66 -1.76 34.44
N PHE A 114 12.88 -1.57 34.93
CA PHE A 114 14.08 -2.32 34.52
C PHE A 114 14.57 -3.32 35.57
N HIS A 115 13.73 -3.69 36.54
CA HIS A 115 14.09 -4.69 37.52
C HIS A 115 14.55 -6.01 36.85
N GLY A 116 15.72 -6.51 37.26
CA GLY A 116 16.33 -7.72 36.69
C GLY A 116 17.12 -7.50 35.38
N VAL A 117 17.22 -6.26 34.89
CA VAL A 117 18.07 -5.90 33.74
C VAL A 117 19.31 -5.17 34.28
N HIS A 118 20.52 -5.58 33.86
CA HIS A 118 21.77 -5.07 34.44
C HIS A 118 22.66 -4.39 33.40
N GLY A 119 23.13 -3.18 33.73
CA GLY A 119 24.12 -2.44 32.96
C GLY A 119 23.55 -1.86 31.66
N GLU A 120 23.51 -2.69 30.62
CA GLU A 120 23.17 -2.28 29.26
C GLU A 120 22.31 -3.33 28.58
N SER A 121 21.50 -2.92 27.61
CA SER A 121 20.67 -3.82 26.80
C SER A 121 20.61 -3.32 25.37
N ASN A 122 20.53 -4.24 24.40
CA ASN A 122 20.14 -3.86 23.05
C ASN A 122 18.62 -3.74 22.97
N VAL A 123 18.15 -2.67 22.34
CA VAL A 123 16.74 -2.34 22.12
C VAL A 123 16.50 -1.91 20.69
N TRP A 124 15.25 -1.96 20.25
CA TRP A 124 14.84 -1.52 18.93
C TRP A 124 14.25 -0.11 18.95
N MET A 125 15.04 0.86 18.47
CA MET A 125 14.58 2.22 18.25
C MET A 125 13.87 2.32 16.90
N SER A 126 12.79 3.08 16.85
CA SER A 126 12.06 3.34 15.61
C SER A 126 11.34 4.69 15.70
N HIS A 127 12.11 5.77 15.75
CA HIS A 127 11.57 7.12 15.92
C HIS A 127 12.38 8.16 15.12
N SER A 128 11.68 9.15 14.58
CA SER A 128 12.29 10.37 14.00
C SER A 128 12.52 11.46 15.04
N ASP A 129 11.64 11.53 16.03
CA ASP A 129 11.61 12.58 17.04
C ASP A 129 12.34 12.09 18.30
N GLU A 130 13.02 12.99 18.98
CA GLU A 130 13.74 12.72 20.22
C GLU A 130 13.22 13.62 21.34
N ILE A 131 13.35 13.16 22.57
CA ILE A 131 13.04 13.97 23.74
C ILE A 131 14.31 14.71 24.14
N ALA A 132 14.28 16.03 24.05
CA ALA A 132 15.40 16.91 24.38
C ALA A 132 15.36 17.35 25.85
N GLU A 133 14.18 17.64 26.37
CA GLU A 133 13.99 18.03 27.78
C GLU A 133 12.75 17.32 28.34
N LEU A 134 12.92 16.69 29.50
CA LEU A 134 11.81 16.07 30.22
C LEU A 134 10.96 17.14 30.92
N PRO A 135 9.63 16.95 31.03
CA PRO A 135 8.78 17.85 31.79
C PRO A 135 9.14 17.83 33.28
N PRO A 136 8.76 18.86 34.06
CA PRO A 136 8.96 18.87 35.51
C PRO A 136 8.37 17.61 36.17
N GLY A 137 9.11 17.04 37.13
CA GLY A 137 8.70 15.83 37.83
C GLY A 137 8.95 14.54 37.06
N PHE A 138 9.79 14.54 36.02
CA PHE A 138 10.24 13.33 35.31
C PHE A 138 11.75 13.14 35.47
N ARG A 139 12.17 11.89 35.62
CA ARG A 139 13.58 11.51 35.68
C ARG A 139 13.93 10.45 34.64
N THR A 140 15.13 10.53 34.10
CA THR A 140 15.65 9.52 33.17
C THR A 140 16.09 8.26 33.90
N VAL A 141 15.78 7.10 33.33
CA VAL A 141 16.17 5.78 33.86
C VAL A 141 16.96 4.94 32.87
N ALA A 142 16.96 5.28 31.58
CA ALA A 142 17.88 4.72 30.59
C ALA A 142 18.16 5.72 29.47
N GLY A 143 19.32 5.62 28.82
CA GLY A 143 19.69 6.47 27.69
C GLY A 143 20.68 5.79 26.75
N SER A 144 20.75 6.27 25.50
CA SER A 144 21.84 5.99 24.56
C SER A 144 22.61 7.30 24.27
N PRO A 145 23.75 7.26 23.57
CA PRO A 145 24.45 8.47 23.12
C PRO A 145 23.59 9.40 22.24
N HIS A 146 22.63 8.84 21.50
CA HIS A 146 21.75 9.58 20.57
C HIS A 146 20.35 9.82 21.14
N SER A 147 19.96 9.11 22.19
CA SER A 147 18.68 9.28 22.89
C SER A 147 18.93 9.32 24.40
N PRO A 148 19.36 10.48 24.96
CA PRO A 148 19.73 10.60 26.36
C PRO A 148 18.60 10.24 27.33
N HIS A 149 17.35 10.42 26.88
CA HIS A 149 16.09 10.18 27.57
C HIS A 149 15.33 8.95 27.02
N ALA A 150 16.06 7.93 26.55
CA ALA A 150 15.50 6.70 25.97
C ALA A 150 14.45 6.01 26.85
N ALA A 151 14.56 6.14 28.17
CA ALA A 151 13.45 5.84 29.08
C ALA A 151 13.39 6.82 30.24
N SER A 152 12.19 7.21 30.64
CA SER A 152 11.94 8.06 31.82
C SER A 152 10.74 7.59 32.63
N VAL A 153 10.69 8.03 33.89
CA VAL A 153 9.57 7.81 34.79
C VAL A 153 9.18 9.12 35.46
N SER A 154 7.89 9.34 35.70
CA SER A 154 7.41 10.44 36.52
C SER A 154 7.65 10.16 38.01
N GLU A 155 7.79 11.22 38.82
CA GLU A 155 8.05 11.15 40.27
C GLU A 155 6.88 10.51 41.04
N ASP A 156 5.65 10.72 40.57
CA ASP A 156 4.45 10.06 41.08
C ASP A 156 4.34 8.58 40.65
N MET A 157 5.29 8.10 39.84
CA MET A 157 5.35 6.75 39.26
C MET A 157 4.12 6.38 38.42
N GLN A 158 3.31 7.35 38.00
CA GLN A 158 2.11 7.13 37.19
C GLN A 158 2.43 7.02 35.70
N PHE A 159 3.52 7.59 35.21
CA PHE A 159 3.89 7.55 33.80
C PHE A 159 5.29 6.99 33.62
N ILE A 160 5.41 6.06 32.66
CA ILE A 160 6.65 5.47 32.20
C ILE A 160 6.73 5.68 30.71
N GLY A 161 7.84 6.24 30.24
CA GLY A 161 8.09 6.50 28.83
C GLY A 161 9.24 5.66 28.31
N LEU A 162 9.05 5.00 27.17
CA LEU A 162 10.08 4.24 26.45
C LEU A 162 10.16 4.76 25.02
N GLN A 163 11.36 5.14 24.59
CA GLN A 163 11.61 5.60 23.22
C GLN A 163 11.83 4.44 22.23
N PHE A 164 12.04 3.22 22.74
CA PHE A 164 12.19 1.98 22.00
C PHE A 164 10.94 1.09 22.11
N HIS A 165 10.83 0.10 21.23
CA HIS A 165 9.74 -0.87 21.21
C HIS A 165 10.09 -2.11 22.06
N PRO A 166 9.55 -2.27 23.28
CA PRO A 166 9.81 -3.46 24.10
C PRO A 166 9.12 -4.74 23.58
N GLU A 167 8.15 -4.62 22.68
CA GLU A 167 7.32 -5.73 22.18
C GLU A 167 8.01 -6.58 21.08
N VAL A 168 8.99 -5.99 20.37
CA VAL A 168 9.70 -6.65 19.28
C VAL A 168 10.83 -7.55 19.80
N ALA A 169 11.06 -8.66 19.11
CA ALA A 169 12.08 -9.65 19.50
C ALA A 169 13.52 -9.09 19.52
N HIS A 170 13.77 -8.00 18.78
CA HIS A 170 15.07 -7.34 18.74
C HIS A 170 15.45 -6.62 20.05
N SER A 171 14.47 -6.35 20.92
CA SER A 171 14.70 -5.73 22.23
C SER A 171 14.95 -6.80 23.30
N GLU A 172 16.22 -6.98 23.68
CA GLU A 172 16.67 -8.04 24.60
C GLU A 172 15.99 -7.95 25.98
N CYS A 173 15.85 -6.74 26.53
CA CYS A 173 15.16 -6.50 27.80
C CYS A 173 13.63 -6.33 27.66
N GLY A 174 13.07 -6.42 26.44
CA GLY A 174 11.69 -6.04 26.15
C GLY A 174 10.66 -6.82 26.97
N ASN A 175 10.81 -8.15 27.05
CA ASN A 175 9.93 -9.00 27.85
C ASN A 175 10.01 -8.67 29.35
N ALA A 176 11.21 -8.42 29.88
CA ALA A 176 11.39 -8.06 31.29
C ALA A 176 10.71 -6.71 31.61
N VAL A 177 10.86 -5.73 30.71
CA VAL A 177 10.25 -4.40 30.82
C VAL A 177 8.72 -4.48 30.86
N LEU A 178 8.10 -5.20 29.92
CA LEU A 178 6.65 -5.37 29.89
C LEU A 178 6.14 -6.14 31.12
N LEU A 179 6.86 -7.17 31.56
CA LEU A 179 6.49 -7.93 32.76
C LEU A 179 6.58 -7.07 34.03
N ASN A 180 7.61 -6.24 34.15
CA ASN A 180 7.75 -5.30 35.26
C ASN A 180 6.63 -4.26 35.28
N PHE A 181 6.23 -3.74 34.11
CA PHE A 181 5.07 -2.85 34.01
C PHE A 181 3.79 -3.52 34.51
N ILE A 182 3.58 -4.79 34.17
CA ILE A 182 2.40 -5.56 34.58
C ILE A 182 2.42 -5.90 36.08
N GLU A 183 3.49 -6.54 36.56
CA GLU A 183 3.53 -7.17 37.89
C GLU A 183 3.93 -6.18 38.99
N ARG A 184 4.93 -5.32 38.74
CA ARG A 184 5.47 -4.41 39.76
C ARG A 184 4.73 -3.09 39.82
N ILE A 185 4.42 -2.54 38.65
CA ILE A 185 3.86 -1.19 38.51
C ILE A 185 2.33 -1.24 38.55
N CYS A 186 1.69 -1.92 37.59
CA CYS A 186 0.23 -2.05 37.54
C CYS A 186 -0.32 -3.02 38.59
N ARG A 187 0.54 -3.90 39.14
CA ARG A 187 0.18 -4.94 40.13
C ARG A 187 -1.04 -5.76 39.69
N THR A 188 -1.13 -5.99 38.38
CA THR A 188 -2.28 -6.66 37.77
C THR A 188 -2.15 -8.16 37.95
N PRO A 189 -3.19 -8.85 38.47
CA PRO A 189 -3.14 -10.29 38.62
C PRO A 189 -3.14 -10.98 37.25
N ARG A 190 -2.37 -12.07 37.13
CA ARG A 190 -2.22 -12.87 35.92
C ARG A 190 -3.36 -13.89 35.79
N THR A 191 -4.58 -13.38 35.64
CA THR A 191 -5.79 -14.21 35.60
C THR A 191 -6.19 -14.63 34.19
N TRP A 192 -5.52 -14.13 33.15
CA TRP A 192 -5.79 -14.56 31.80
C TRP A 192 -5.07 -15.87 31.52
N SER A 193 -5.85 -16.89 31.22
CA SER A 193 -5.37 -18.14 30.65
C SER A 193 -6.41 -18.63 29.65
N VAL A 194 -5.95 -19.43 28.70
CA VAL A 194 -6.83 -20.05 27.71
C VAL A 194 -7.87 -20.97 28.38
N GLU A 195 -7.52 -21.61 29.48
CA GLU A 195 -8.46 -22.42 30.28
C GLU A 195 -9.59 -21.55 30.87
N ALA A 196 -9.25 -20.41 31.49
CA ALA A 196 -10.23 -19.49 32.03
C ALA A 196 -11.12 -18.87 30.93
N TYR A 197 -10.53 -18.57 29.77
CA TYR A 197 -11.27 -18.12 28.59
C TYR A 197 -12.28 -19.17 28.12
N LYS A 198 -11.82 -20.42 27.96
CA LYS A 198 -12.65 -21.56 27.54
C LYS A 198 -13.88 -21.69 28.43
N ASP A 199 -13.69 -21.74 29.75
CA ASP A 199 -14.77 -21.93 30.71
C ASP A 199 -15.78 -20.77 30.69
N ARG A 200 -15.28 -19.53 30.61
CA ARG A 200 -16.15 -18.34 30.47
C ARG A 200 -16.94 -18.39 29.17
N LYS A 201 -16.26 -18.62 28.05
CA LYS A 201 -16.88 -18.59 26.72
C LYS A 201 -17.89 -19.71 26.53
N ILE A 202 -17.67 -20.89 27.11
CA ILE A 202 -18.65 -21.98 27.14
C ILE A 202 -19.96 -21.55 27.82
N ARG A 203 -19.90 -20.83 28.94
CA ARG A 203 -21.09 -20.32 29.63
C ARG A 203 -21.83 -19.28 28.79
N GLU A 204 -21.10 -18.30 28.26
CA GLU A 204 -21.65 -17.26 27.38
C GLU A 204 -22.31 -17.88 26.13
N LEU A 205 -21.67 -18.87 25.51
CA LEU A 205 -22.22 -19.58 24.35
C LEU A 205 -23.47 -20.37 24.71
N ARG A 206 -23.52 -21.04 25.86
CA ARG A 206 -24.73 -21.75 26.31
C ARG A 206 -25.91 -20.80 26.48
N GLU A 207 -25.68 -19.65 27.09
CA GLU A 207 -26.71 -18.62 27.29
C GLU A 207 -27.15 -18.01 25.95
N GLN A 208 -26.20 -17.66 25.08
CA GLN A 208 -26.47 -17.05 23.77
C GLN A 208 -27.18 -18.01 22.81
N ILE A 209 -26.76 -19.28 22.74
CA ILE A 209 -27.33 -20.27 21.83
C ILE A 209 -28.72 -20.71 22.31
N GLY A 210 -28.92 -20.82 23.63
CA GLY A 210 -30.18 -21.28 24.21
C GLY A 210 -30.61 -22.63 23.64
N SER A 211 -31.80 -22.70 23.05
CA SER A 211 -32.33 -23.91 22.38
C SER A 211 -32.15 -23.93 20.86
N HIS A 212 -31.44 -22.95 20.28
CA HIS A 212 -31.31 -22.80 18.83
C HIS A 212 -30.19 -23.69 18.26
N LYS A 213 -30.31 -24.07 17.00
CA LYS A 213 -29.26 -24.82 16.30
C LYS A 213 -28.21 -23.89 15.69
N VAL A 214 -26.98 -24.38 15.64
CA VAL A 214 -25.80 -23.69 15.11
C VAL A 214 -25.28 -24.47 13.91
N ILE A 215 -25.08 -23.79 12.79
CA ILE A 215 -24.40 -24.34 11.61
C ILE A 215 -22.95 -23.87 11.64
N CYS A 216 -22.01 -24.77 11.36
CA CYS A 216 -20.59 -24.45 11.27
C CYS A 216 -19.99 -25.00 9.96
N ALA A 217 -19.35 -24.12 9.18
CA ALA A 217 -18.56 -24.51 8.02
C ALA A 217 -17.13 -24.87 8.47
N LEU A 218 -16.76 -26.15 8.37
CA LEU A 218 -15.41 -26.63 8.64
C LEU A 218 -14.58 -26.56 7.35
N SER A 219 -13.64 -25.62 7.32
CA SER A 219 -12.62 -25.54 6.26
C SER A 219 -11.48 -26.55 6.45
N GLY A 220 -11.42 -27.21 7.61
CA GLY A 220 -10.29 -28.04 8.05
C GLY A 220 -9.08 -27.23 8.51
N GLY A 221 -9.16 -25.89 8.53
CA GLY A 221 -8.19 -25.02 9.18
C GLY A 221 -8.31 -25.04 10.70
N VAL A 222 -7.31 -24.48 11.38
CA VAL A 222 -7.26 -24.43 12.86
C VAL A 222 -8.47 -23.68 13.43
N ASP A 223 -8.81 -22.50 12.88
CA ASP A 223 -9.79 -21.60 13.51
C ASP A 223 -11.20 -22.17 13.47
N SER A 224 -11.62 -22.71 12.32
CA SER A 224 -12.93 -23.36 12.16
C SER A 224 -13.02 -24.63 13.02
N SER A 225 -11.93 -25.40 13.12
CA SER A 225 -11.86 -26.60 13.97
C SER A 225 -12.00 -26.27 15.46
N VAL A 226 -11.29 -25.25 15.94
CA VAL A 226 -11.33 -24.79 17.33
C VAL A 226 -12.70 -24.19 17.66
N THR A 227 -13.26 -23.39 16.74
CA THR A 227 -14.62 -22.83 16.84
C THR A 227 -15.65 -23.94 17.03
N ALA A 228 -15.62 -24.95 16.17
CA ALA A 228 -16.55 -26.07 16.24
C ALA A 228 -16.37 -26.85 17.54
N ALA A 229 -15.13 -27.14 17.95
CA ALA A 229 -14.85 -27.87 19.17
C ALA A 229 -15.35 -27.11 20.41
N LEU A 230 -15.14 -25.79 20.47
CA LEU A 230 -15.60 -24.95 21.58
C LEU A 230 -17.13 -24.90 21.66
N ILE A 231 -17.81 -24.73 20.53
CA ILE A 231 -19.28 -24.73 20.50
C ILE A 231 -19.83 -26.12 20.83
N ARG A 232 -19.17 -27.22 20.44
CA ARG A 232 -19.57 -28.58 20.84
C ARG A 232 -19.54 -28.78 22.36
N GLU A 233 -18.55 -28.23 23.05
CA GLU A 233 -18.52 -28.26 24.53
C GLU A 233 -19.65 -27.43 25.15
N ALA A 234 -20.02 -26.31 24.51
CA ALA A 234 -21.10 -25.45 24.96
C ALA A 234 -22.48 -26.09 24.70
N ALA A 235 -22.76 -26.49 23.47
CA ALA A 235 -24.06 -26.91 22.98
C ALA A 235 -23.93 -28.19 22.12
N PRO A 236 -23.67 -29.36 22.74
CA PRO A 236 -23.29 -30.57 22.03
C PRO A 236 -24.33 -30.98 20.98
N GLU A 237 -25.60 -31.07 21.36
CA GLU A 237 -26.68 -31.57 20.48
C GLU A 237 -27.24 -30.52 19.49
N GLN A 238 -26.65 -29.31 19.45
CA GLN A 238 -27.19 -28.18 18.67
C GLN A 238 -26.26 -27.73 17.55
N ILE A 239 -24.99 -28.14 17.55
CA ILE A 239 -24.03 -27.79 16.50
C ILE A 239 -24.01 -28.83 15.38
N TYR A 240 -24.15 -28.37 14.14
CA TYR A 240 -24.05 -29.17 12.92
C TYR A 240 -22.89 -28.66 12.07
N CYS A 241 -21.92 -29.54 11.82
CA CYS A 241 -20.65 -29.20 11.18
C CYS A 241 -20.58 -29.77 9.78
N PHE A 242 -20.24 -28.93 8.80
CA PHE A 242 -20.13 -29.31 7.38
C PHE A 242 -18.69 -29.18 6.90
N TYR A 243 -18.06 -30.29 6.53
CA TYR A 243 -16.74 -30.30 5.89
C TYR A 243 -16.90 -30.64 4.41
N ILE A 244 -16.45 -29.74 3.54
CA ILE A 244 -16.55 -29.89 2.08
C ILE A 244 -15.17 -30.24 1.54
N ASN A 245 -14.98 -31.49 1.11
CA ASN A 245 -13.82 -31.88 0.34
C ASN A 245 -13.97 -31.35 -1.09
N ASN A 246 -13.23 -30.28 -1.38
CA ASN A 246 -13.21 -29.62 -2.69
C ASN A 246 -12.29 -30.31 -3.72
N GLY A 247 -11.58 -31.38 -3.34
CA GLY A 247 -10.63 -32.05 -4.23
C GLY A 247 -9.35 -31.28 -4.51
N LEU A 248 -9.06 -30.20 -3.76
CA LEU A 248 -7.87 -29.35 -3.89
C LEU A 248 -6.99 -29.37 -2.64
N MET A 249 -7.23 -30.33 -1.74
CA MET A 249 -6.49 -30.53 -0.49
C MET A 249 -5.19 -31.33 -0.72
N ARG A 250 -4.30 -31.34 0.27
CA ARG A 250 -3.10 -32.20 0.26
C ARG A 250 -3.49 -33.68 0.34
N LYS A 251 -2.55 -34.55 0.00
CA LYS A 251 -2.74 -36.01 0.02
C LYS A 251 -3.17 -36.50 1.41
N GLY A 252 -4.30 -37.20 1.50
CA GLY A 252 -4.81 -37.78 2.75
C GLY A 252 -5.34 -36.76 3.77
N GLU A 253 -5.31 -35.46 3.47
CA GLU A 253 -5.65 -34.40 4.44
C GLU A 253 -7.16 -34.35 4.72
N SER A 254 -7.98 -34.54 3.69
CA SER A 254 -9.44 -34.55 3.83
C SER A 254 -9.92 -35.73 4.67
N GLU A 255 -9.38 -36.92 4.43
CA GLU A 255 -9.71 -38.12 5.20
C GLU A 255 -9.30 -37.96 6.66
N TYR A 256 -8.07 -37.48 6.89
CA TYR A 256 -7.55 -37.23 8.24
C TYR A 256 -8.43 -36.25 9.04
N VAL A 257 -8.76 -35.09 8.45
CA VAL A 257 -9.64 -34.10 9.09
C VAL A 257 -11.03 -34.68 9.31
N ALA A 258 -11.60 -35.37 8.33
CA ALA A 258 -12.93 -35.95 8.44
C ALA A 258 -13.01 -37.03 9.52
N ASP A 259 -11.98 -37.86 9.69
CA ASP A 259 -11.96 -38.92 10.70
C ASP A 259 -11.88 -38.35 12.13
N ILE A 260 -11.03 -37.33 12.34
CA ILE A 260 -10.94 -36.62 13.63
C ILE A 260 -12.29 -35.98 13.97
N MET A 261 -12.89 -35.26 13.02
CA MET A 261 -14.14 -34.55 13.26
C MET A 261 -15.31 -35.52 13.43
N ARG A 262 -15.38 -36.61 12.65
CA ARG A 262 -16.41 -37.63 12.79
C ARG A 262 -16.37 -38.30 14.16
N GLY A 263 -15.16 -38.59 14.68
CA GLY A 263 -14.99 -39.15 16.02
C GLY A 263 -15.52 -38.23 17.13
N ARG A 264 -15.50 -36.90 16.93
CA ARG A 264 -15.90 -35.90 17.94
C ARG A 264 -17.37 -35.47 17.85
N PHE A 265 -17.90 -35.34 16.64
CA PHE A 265 -19.25 -34.79 16.41
C PHE A 265 -20.30 -35.86 16.06
N GLY A 266 -19.88 -37.09 15.76
CA GLY A 266 -20.77 -38.21 15.47
C GLY A 266 -21.77 -37.89 14.35
N SER A 267 -23.06 -38.08 14.62
CA SER A 267 -24.15 -37.83 13.66
C SER A 267 -24.37 -36.36 13.27
N HIS A 268 -23.68 -35.43 13.93
CA HIS A 268 -23.78 -34.00 13.66
C HIS A 268 -22.68 -33.48 12.73
N PHE A 269 -21.82 -34.37 12.21
CA PHE A 269 -20.79 -34.02 11.23
C PHE A 269 -21.10 -34.59 9.85
N PHE A 270 -21.10 -33.71 8.86
CA PHE A 270 -21.37 -34.02 7.47
C PHE A 270 -20.07 -33.81 6.68
N SER A 271 -19.54 -34.91 6.14
CA SER A 271 -18.39 -34.89 5.24
C SER A 271 -18.90 -35.01 3.81
N ILE A 272 -18.79 -33.93 3.04
CA ILE A 272 -19.32 -33.84 1.67
C ILE A 272 -18.17 -33.92 0.69
N ASN A 273 -18.17 -34.95 -0.16
CA ASN A 273 -17.21 -35.04 -1.25
C ASN A 273 -17.76 -34.30 -2.48
N ALA A 274 -17.18 -33.14 -2.78
CA ALA A 274 -17.54 -32.31 -3.92
C ALA A 274 -16.42 -32.25 -4.98
N GLU A 275 -15.36 -33.06 -4.88
CA GLU A 275 -14.19 -33.03 -5.78
C GLU A 275 -14.59 -33.00 -7.25
N ALA A 276 -15.46 -33.91 -7.68
CA ALA A 276 -15.91 -33.98 -9.08
C ALA A 276 -16.59 -32.67 -9.54
N ARG A 277 -17.34 -31.99 -8.65
CA ARG A 277 -18.02 -30.72 -8.95
C ARG A 277 -17.01 -29.58 -9.08
N PHE A 278 -16.05 -29.50 -8.16
CA PHE A 278 -15.00 -28.48 -8.20
C PHE A 278 -14.09 -28.67 -9.43
N LEU A 279 -13.59 -29.87 -9.68
CA LEU A 279 -12.73 -30.15 -10.84
C LEU A 279 -13.46 -29.87 -12.15
N LYS A 280 -14.73 -30.26 -12.26
CA LYS A 280 -15.56 -29.94 -13.42
C LYS A 280 -15.69 -28.43 -13.65
N ASN A 281 -15.89 -27.66 -12.58
CA ASN A 281 -16.03 -26.21 -12.66
C ASN A 281 -14.68 -25.51 -12.99
N LEU A 282 -13.55 -26.16 -12.69
CA LEU A 282 -12.20 -25.65 -12.93
C LEU A 282 -11.59 -26.08 -14.28
N THR A 283 -12.26 -26.96 -15.03
CA THR A 283 -11.80 -27.40 -16.36
C THR A 283 -11.57 -26.22 -17.30
N GLY A 284 -10.37 -26.14 -17.90
CA GLY A 284 -9.99 -25.06 -18.80
C GLY A 284 -9.84 -23.69 -18.14
N VAL A 285 -9.70 -23.62 -16.80
CA VAL A 285 -9.49 -22.37 -16.07
C VAL A 285 -8.02 -22.25 -15.68
N SER A 286 -7.31 -21.34 -16.34
CA SER A 286 -5.91 -21.02 -16.06
C SER A 286 -5.73 -19.83 -15.11
N ASP A 287 -6.65 -18.86 -15.17
CA ASP A 287 -6.54 -17.62 -14.41
C ASP A 287 -6.70 -17.82 -12.89
N PRO A 288 -5.73 -17.40 -12.05
CA PRO A 288 -5.77 -17.45 -10.58
C PRO A 288 -7.02 -16.90 -9.94
N GLU A 289 -7.42 -15.68 -10.29
CA GLU A 289 -8.51 -14.99 -9.61
C GLU A 289 -9.85 -15.64 -9.99
N ARG A 290 -9.97 -16.08 -11.24
CA ARG A 290 -11.07 -16.93 -11.68
C ARG A 290 -11.10 -18.28 -10.97
N LYS A 291 -9.94 -18.94 -10.77
CA LYS A 291 -9.86 -20.16 -9.94
C LYS A 291 -10.40 -19.87 -8.53
N ARG A 292 -9.95 -18.77 -7.88
CA ARG A 292 -10.42 -18.37 -6.54
C ARG A 292 -11.93 -18.15 -6.51
N LYS A 293 -12.49 -17.37 -7.46
CA LYS A 293 -13.92 -17.07 -7.53
C LYS A 293 -14.76 -18.33 -7.73
N ILE A 294 -14.37 -19.20 -8.67
CA ILE A 294 -15.08 -20.46 -8.93
C ILE A 294 -15.06 -21.37 -7.70
N ILE A 295 -13.91 -21.47 -7.02
CA ILE A 295 -13.78 -22.28 -5.81
C ILE A 295 -14.65 -21.70 -4.69
N GLY A 296 -14.61 -20.38 -4.45
CA GLY A 296 -15.43 -19.72 -3.44
C GLY A 296 -16.93 -19.90 -3.68
N GLU A 297 -17.38 -19.62 -4.91
CA GLU A 297 -18.78 -19.76 -5.29
C GLU A 297 -19.26 -21.23 -5.20
N THR A 298 -18.46 -22.17 -5.72
CA THR A 298 -18.80 -23.60 -5.67
C THR A 298 -18.88 -24.08 -4.22
N PHE A 299 -17.98 -23.61 -3.35
CA PHE A 299 -18.00 -23.92 -1.93
C PHE A 299 -19.28 -23.42 -1.26
N ILE A 300 -19.67 -22.17 -1.50
CA ILE A 300 -20.90 -21.59 -0.92
C ILE A 300 -22.12 -22.36 -1.39
N ARG A 301 -22.26 -22.61 -2.70
CA ARG A 301 -23.42 -23.35 -3.22
C ARG A 301 -23.54 -24.76 -2.64
N VAL A 302 -22.43 -25.48 -2.50
CA VAL A 302 -22.44 -26.81 -1.85
C VAL A 302 -22.78 -26.68 -0.37
N PHE A 303 -22.22 -25.69 0.32
CA PHE A 303 -22.51 -25.46 1.73
C PHE A 303 -23.98 -25.14 1.97
N GLU A 304 -24.58 -24.23 1.19
CA GLU A 304 -25.99 -23.86 1.28
C GLU A 304 -26.92 -25.04 1.02
N GLU A 305 -26.62 -25.83 -0.02
CA GLU A 305 -27.39 -27.02 -0.39
C GLU A 305 -27.44 -28.03 0.76
N GLU A 306 -26.33 -28.21 1.49
CA GLU A 306 -26.21 -29.17 2.59
C GLU A 306 -26.74 -28.60 3.91
N ALA A 307 -26.39 -27.35 4.22
CA ALA A 307 -26.82 -26.64 5.42
C ALA A 307 -28.34 -26.40 5.43
N GLY A 308 -28.93 -26.11 4.26
CA GLY A 308 -30.37 -25.91 4.10
C GLY A 308 -31.23 -27.13 4.44
N LYS A 309 -30.63 -28.33 4.52
CA LYS A 309 -31.30 -29.56 4.98
C LYS A 309 -31.56 -29.56 6.49
N ILE A 310 -30.89 -28.69 7.25
CA ILE A 310 -31.06 -28.56 8.70
C ILE A 310 -32.09 -27.48 9.01
N SER A 311 -33.29 -27.90 9.43
CA SER A 311 -34.35 -26.98 9.86
C SER A 311 -34.10 -26.44 11.28
N GLY A 312 -34.44 -25.16 11.48
CA GLY A 312 -34.39 -24.48 12.79
C GLY A 312 -32.99 -23.99 13.21
N ALA A 313 -32.06 -23.85 12.27
CA ALA A 313 -30.81 -23.15 12.51
C ALA A 313 -31.04 -21.64 12.66
N HIS A 314 -30.43 -21.06 13.68
CA HIS A 314 -30.49 -19.62 13.97
C HIS A 314 -29.12 -18.98 13.88
N TYR A 315 -28.06 -19.74 14.18
CA TYR A 315 -26.69 -19.24 14.21
C TYR A 315 -25.81 -19.83 13.12
N LEU A 316 -24.92 -19.00 12.56
CA LEU A 316 -23.79 -19.39 11.74
C LEU A 316 -22.49 -19.13 12.51
N ALA A 317 -21.76 -20.19 12.82
CA ALA A 317 -20.49 -20.10 13.53
C ALA A 317 -19.34 -19.73 12.59
N GLN A 318 -18.53 -18.76 13.00
CA GLN A 318 -17.33 -18.32 12.28
C GLN A 318 -16.12 -18.23 13.21
N GLY A 319 -14.94 -18.59 12.67
CA GLY A 319 -13.67 -18.54 13.37
C GLY A 319 -12.95 -17.19 13.27
N THR A 320 -13.70 -16.09 13.33
CA THR A 320 -13.15 -14.72 13.31
C THR A 320 -12.23 -14.51 14.51
N LEU A 321 -11.01 -14.03 14.29
CA LEU A 321 -9.99 -13.81 15.31
C LEU A 321 -9.88 -12.34 15.69
N TYR A 322 -9.15 -12.04 16.76
CA TYR A 322 -8.97 -10.67 17.24
C TYR A 322 -8.30 -9.70 16.23
N PRO A 323 -7.27 -10.11 15.46
CA PRO A 323 -6.74 -9.27 14.38
C PRO A 323 -7.79 -8.86 13.34
N ASP A 324 -8.73 -9.76 12.99
CA ASP A 324 -9.79 -9.47 12.02
C ASP A 324 -10.72 -8.35 12.53
N VAL A 325 -11.00 -8.34 13.83
CA VAL A 325 -11.83 -7.33 14.50
C VAL A 325 -11.12 -5.97 14.52
N ILE A 326 -9.84 -5.94 14.88
CA ILE A 326 -9.06 -4.68 14.94
C ILE A 326 -9.00 -4.04 13.55
N GLU A 327 -8.72 -4.83 12.52
CA GLU A 327 -8.62 -4.32 11.16
C GLU A 327 -9.98 -3.87 10.58
N SER A 328 -11.10 -4.27 11.19
CA SER A 328 -12.44 -3.78 10.83
C SER A 328 -12.86 -2.49 11.56
N SER A 329 -12.05 -2.00 12.52
CA SER A 329 -12.26 -0.76 13.29
C SER A 329 -11.05 0.17 13.11
N PRO A 330 -10.92 0.88 11.97
CA PRO A 330 -9.70 1.56 11.58
C PRO A 330 -9.32 2.76 12.48
N PHE A 331 -8.03 3.01 12.61
CA PHE A 331 -7.41 4.13 13.36
C PHE A 331 -7.71 5.55 12.80
N LYS A 332 -8.46 5.71 11.70
CA LYS A 332 -8.85 7.03 11.17
C LYS A 332 -10.37 7.15 11.02
N GLY A 333 -11.06 7.48 12.11
CA GLY A 333 -12.47 7.87 12.14
C GLY A 333 -13.47 6.81 11.64
N PRO A 334 -14.78 7.10 11.65
CA PRO A 334 -15.81 6.16 11.23
C PRO A 334 -15.83 6.06 9.70
N SER A 335 -15.00 5.20 9.13
CA SER A 335 -15.24 4.63 7.80
C SER A 335 -16.32 3.55 7.95
N ALA A 336 -17.17 3.42 6.92
CA ALA A 336 -18.20 2.39 6.86
C ALA A 336 -17.54 1.02 7.08
N THR A 337 -18.14 0.19 7.93
CA THR A 337 -17.70 -1.18 8.23
C THR A 337 -17.39 -1.97 6.95
N ILE A 338 -16.13 -1.95 6.53
CA ILE A 338 -15.67 -2.59 5.29
C ILE A 338 -14.54 -3.55 5.66
N LYS A 339 -15.00 -4.73 6.07
CA LYS A 339 -14.42 -6.02 5.73
C LYS A 339 -15.58 -6.98 5.50
N SER A 340 -15.79 -7.40 4.26
CA SER A 340 -16.65 -8.56 3.99
C SER A 340 -15.92 -9.81 4.53
N HIS A 341 -16.31 -10.20 5.74
CA HIS A 341 -15.97 -11.40 6.51
C HIS A 341 -15.10 -12.43 5.78
N HIS A 342 -13.80 -12.42 6.10
CA HIS A 342 -12.78 -13.29 5.51
C HIS A 342 -12.88 -14.78 5.90
N ASN A 343 -14.00 -15.25 6.45
CA ASN A 343 -14.18 -16.67 6.81
C ASN A 343 -15.32 -17.41 6.09
N VAL A 344 -16.17 -16.73 5.32
CA VAL A 344 -16.97 -17.31 4.21
C VAL A 344 -17.36 -16.16 3.28
N GLY A 345 -16.45 -15.74 2.39
CA GLY A 345 -16.72 -14.64 1.47
C GLY A 345 -17.75 -15.06 0.40
N GLY A 346 -18.94 -14.45 0.42
CA GLY A 346 -19.95 -14.60 -0.63
C GLY A 346 -21.30 -15.21 -0.21
N LEU A 347 -21.67 -15.20 1.08
CA LEU A 347 -23.04 -15.50 1.45
C LEU A 347 -23.99 -14.46 0.81
N PRO A 348 -25.12 -14.86 0.22
CA PRO A 348 -26.08 -13.94 -0.39
C PRO A 348 -26.66 -12.97 0.65
N GLU A 349 -27.13 -11.79 0.22
CA GLU A 349 -27.75 -10.74 1.07
C GLU A 349 -28.96 -11.23 1.90
N LYS A 350 -29.44 -12.46 1.69
CA LYS A 350 -30.67 -13.02 2.28
C LYS A 350 -30.44 -14.34 3.05
N MET A 351 -29.39 -14.45 3.85
CA MET A 351 -29.33 -15.48 4.90
C MET A 351 -29.85 -14.94 6.23
N SER A 352 -30.92 -15.55 6.77
CA SER A 352 -31.57 -15.15 8.02
C SER A 352 -30.87 -15.66 9.30
N LEU A 353 -29.57 -16.01 9.24
CA LEU A 353 -28.80 -16.53 10.38
C LEU A 353 -28.01 -15.42 11.08
N GLN A 354 -27.94 -15.47 12.41
CA GLN A 354 -27.10 -14.60 13.22
C GLN A 354 -25.67 -15.15 13.32
N LEU A 355 -24.66 -14.27 13.27
CA LEU A 355 -23.26 -14.68 13.40
C LEU A 355 -22.91 -15.04 14.85
N LEU A 356 -22.11 -16.10 15.00
CA LEU A 356 -21.56 -16.56 16.27
C LEU A 356 -20.03 -16.69 16.15
N GLU A 357 -19.30 -15.77 16.77
CA GLU A 357 -17.85 -15.59 16.58
C GLU A 357 -17.08 -15.80 17.90
N PRO A 358 -16.93 -17.05 18.38
CA PRO A 358 -16.41 -17.31 19.72
C PRO A 358 -14.91 -17.09 19.88
N LEU A 359 -14.16 -16.89 18.79
CA LEU A 359 -12.71 -16.67 18.81
C LEU A 359 -12.30 -15.20 18.67
N ARG A 360 -13.28 -14.29 18.59
CA ARG A 360 -13.07 -12.86 18.29
C ARG A 360 -12.18 -12.11 19.28
N GLU A 361 -11.91 -12.67 20.46
CA GLU A 361 -11.04 -12.10 21.51
C GLU A 361 -9.63 -12.72 21.53
N LEU A 362 -9.36 -13.70 20.66
CA LEU A 362 -8.13 -14.49 20.69
C LEU A 362 -7.22 -14.18 19.50
N PHE A 363 -5.92 -14.21 19.77
CA PHE A 363 -4.90 -14.31 18.73
C PHE A 363 -4.75 -15.76 18.24
N LYS A 364 -3.98 -15.92 17.16
CA LYS A 364 -3.79 -17.23 16.50
C LYS A 364 -3.07 -18.25 17.38
N ASP A 365 -2.09 -17.81 18.18
CA ASP A 365 -1.37 -18.62 19.15
C ASP A 365 -2.29 -19.08 20.30
N GLU A 366 -3.10 -18.18 20.86
CA GLU A 366 -4.09 -18.52 21.89
C GLU A 366 -5.18 -19.47 21.35
N THR A 367 -5.57 -19.30 20.08
CA THR A 367 -6.51 -20.19 19.39
C THR A 367 -5.93 -21.60 19.26
N ARG A 368 -4.63 -21.73 18.99
CA ARG A 368 -3.93 -23.03 18.95
C ARG A 368 -3.91 -23.69 20.32
N GLU A 369 -3.54 -22.95 21.36
CA GLU A 369 -3.55 -23.43 22.74
C GLU A 369 -4.96 -23.86 23.17
N LEU A 370 -5.99 -23.12 22.77
CA LEU A 370 -7.39 -23.45 23.04
C LEU A 370 -7.78 -24.77 22.38
N GLY A 371 -7.35 -24.97 21.13
CA GLY A 371 -7.56 -26.22 20.42
C GLY A 371 -6.98 -27.44 21.15
N LEU A 372 -5.74 -27.34 21.63
CA LEU A 372 -5.11 -28.41 22.43
C LEU A 372 -5.88 -28.67 23.72
N THR A 373 -6.30 -27.61 24.39
CA THR A 373 -7.07 -27.66 25.63
C THR A 373 -8.45 -28.31 25.44
N LEU A 374 -9.05 -28.14 24.26
CA LEU A 374 -10.29 -28.82 23.85
C LEU A 374 -10.05 -30.27 23.40
N GLY A 375 -8.80 -30.76 23.44
CA GLY A 375 -8.40 -32.11 23.05
C GLY A 375 -8.29 -32.32 21.54
N LEU A 376 -8.09 -31.27 20.75
CA LEU A 376 -7.75 -31.43 19.34
C LEU A 376 -6.29 -31.90 19.19
N PRO A 377 -5.98 -32.77 18.22
CA PRO A 377 -4.64 -33.33 18.07
C PRO A 377 -3.62 -32.25 17.67
N PRO A 378 -2.39 -32.27 18.22
CA PRO A 378 -1.35 -31.29 17.91
C PRO A 378 -1.06 -31.16 16.41
N GLU A 379 -1.15 -32.24 15.66
CA GLU A 379 -0.90 -32.28 14.22
C GLU A 379 -1.92 -31.44 13.43
N LEU A 380 -3.15 -31.31 13.92
CA LEU A 380 -4.17 -30.43 13.35
C LEU A 380 -3.92 -28.97 13.74
N ILE A 381 -3.49 -28.72 14.99
CA ILE A 381 -3.30 -27.39 15.57
C ILE A 381 -2.07 -26.66 15.02
N TYR A 382 -0.93 -27.35 14.93
CA TYR A 382 0.33 -26.77 14.48
C TYR A 382 0.51 -26.84 12.97
N ARG A 383 -0.51 -27.29 12.23
CA ARG A 383 -0.46 -27.35 10.78
C ARG A 383 -0.17 -25.97 10.18
N HIS A 384 0.73 -25.94 9.20
CA HIS A 384 1.00 -24.72 8.44
C HIS A 384 -0.28 -24.18 7.78
N PRO A 385 -0.40 -22.84 7.64
CA PRO A 385 -1.51 -22.24 6.91
C PRO A 385 -1.67 -22.85 5.53
N PHE A 386 -2.91 -23.12 5.14
CA PHE A 386 -3.27 -23.66 3.84
C PHE A 386 -4.36 -22.77 3.22
N PRO A 387 -4.17 -22.28 1.99
CA PRO A 387 -5.10 -21.34 1.37
C PRO A 387 -6.46 -22.01 1.10
N GLY A 388 -7.57 -21.25 1.17
CA GLY A 388 -8.92 -21.76 0.86
C GLY A 388 -9.04 -22.38 -0.56
N PRO A 389 -8.47 -21.75 -1.60
CA PRO A 389 -8.33 -22.34 -2.94
C PRO A 389 -7.43 -23.59 -3.02
N GLY A 390 -6.73 -23.92 -1.94
CA GLY A 390 -5.85 -25.08 -1.82
C GLY A 390 -4.76 -25.13 -2.88
N LEU A 391 -4.55 -26.32 -3.44
CA LEU A 391 -3.53 -26.58 -4.46
C LEU A 391 -3.78 -25.83 -5.78
N ALA A 392 -4.97 -25.28 -6.03
CA ALA A 392 -5.28 -24.60 -7.29
C ALA A 392 -4.43 -23.34 -7.54
N ILE A 393 -4.00 -22.65 -6.47
CA ILE A 393 -3.10 -21.49 -6.59
C ILE A 393 -1.62 -21.87 -6.54
N ARG A 394 -1.32 -23.16 -6.37
CA ARG A 394 0.04 -23.74 -6.39
C ARG A 394 0.36 -24.47 -7.69
N ILE A 395 -0.58 -24.46 -8.63
CA ILE A 395 -0.42 -24.94 -9.99
C ILE A 395 -0.75 -23.75 -10.89
N PRO A 396 0.26 -23.01 -11.40
CA PRO A 396 0.00 -21.94 -12.33
C PRO A 396 -0.62 -22.47 -13.62
N GLY A 397 -1.65 -21.79 -14.10
CA GLY A 397 -2.47 -22.24 -15.24
C GLY A 397 -3.51 -23.31 -14.87
N GLU A 398 -3.88 -24.15 -15.86
CA GLU A 398 -5.00 -25.08 -15.75
C GLU A 398 -4.76 -26.21 -14.75
N ILE A 399 -5.79 -26.53 -13.97
CA ILE A 399 -5.82 -27.60 -12.99
C ILE A 399 -6.34 -28.90 -13.62
N THR A 400 -5.57 -29.98 -13.50
CA THR A 400 -5.98 -31.32 -13.92
C THR A 400 -5.75 -32.32 -12.80
N ALA A 401 -6.47 -33.45 -12.83
CA ALA A 401 -6.29 -34.53 -11.84
C ALA A 401 -4.85 -35.06 -11.84
N GLU A 402 -4.20 -35.14 -13.01
CA GLU A 402 -2.79 -35.53 -13.15
C GLU A 402 -1.86 -34.55 -12.44
N LYS A 403 -1.98 -33.24 -12.71
CA LYS A 403 -1.15 -32.21 -12.07
C LYS A 403 -1.34 -32.16 -10.57
N LEU A 404 -2.59 -32.33 -10.10
CA LEU A 404 -2.90 -32.43 -8.68
C LEU A 404 -2.24 -33.65 -8.03
N ALA A 405 -2.25 -34.81 -8.69
CA ALA A 405 -1.57 -36.01 -8.19
C ALA A 405 -0.05 -35.79 -8.08
N ILE A 406 0.58 -35.25 -9.14
CA ILE A 406 2.01 -34.92 -9.16
C ILE A 406 2.36 -33.96 -8.01
N LEU A 407 1.62 -32.87 -7.88
CA LEU A 407 1.89 -31.86 -6.84
C LEU A 407 1.67 -32.43 -5.43
N ARG A 408 0.63 -33.25 -5.23
CA ARG A 408 0.34 -33.91 -3.94
C ARG A 408 1.48 -34.81 -3.50
N ASP A 409 2.03 -35.61 -4.42
CA ASP A 409 3.14 -36.52 -4.11
C ASP A 409 4.41 -35.73 -3.77
N ALA A 410 4.71 -34.66 -4.52
CA ALA A 410 5.85 -33.80 -4.25
C ALA A 410 5.73 -33.03 -2.92
N ASP A 411 4.56 -32.42 -2.63
CA ASP A 411 4.30 -31.72 -1.37
C ASP A 411 4.40 -32.69 -0.18
N THR A 412 3.97 -33.96 -0.35
CA THR A 412 4.09 -35.00 0.68
C THR A 412 5.56 -35.25 1.05
N ILE A 413 6.43 -35.49 0.06
CA ILE A 413 7.86 -35.72 0.28
C ILE A 413 8.52 -34.52 0.97
N LEU A 414 8.23 -33.30 0.51
CA LEU A 414 8.75 -32.08 1.12
C LEU A 414 8.41 -32.01 2.62
N LEU A 415 7.13 -32.22 2.97
CA LEU A 415 6.68 -32.15 4.35
C LEU A 415 7.19 -33.32 5.21
N GLU A 416 7.40 -34.51 4.64
CA GLU A 416 8.03 -35.64 5.33
C GLU A 416 9.47 -35.34 5.73
N GLU A 417 10.29 -34.82 4.81
CA GLU A 417 11.69 -34.50 5.07
C GLU A 417 11.82 -33.35 6.08
N ILE A 418 10.98 -32.31 5.96
CA ILE A 418 10.93 -31.22 6.95
C ILE A 418 10.59 -31.75 8.35
N ARG A 419 9.62 -32.67 8.46
CA ARG A 419 9.27 -33.28 9.76
C ARG A 419 10.36 -34.18 10.29
N ARG A 420 10.99 -35.00 9.44
CA ARG A 420 12.11 -35.87 9.81
C ARG A 420 13.29 -35.07 10.33
N ALA A 421 13.52 -33.88 9.77
CA ALA A 421 14.55 -32.96 10.23
C ALA A 421 14.17 -32.16 11.50
N GLY A 422 12.95 -32.28 12.01
CA GLY A 422 12.46 -31.52 13.17
C GLY A 422 12.14 -30.05 12.87
N LEU A 423 12.20 -29.61 11.61
CA LEU A 423 12.11 -28.20 11.21
C LEU A 423 10.66 -27.69 11.02
N TYR A 424 9.67 -28.57 11.13
CA TYR A 424 8.27 -28.21 10.79
C TYR A 424 7.74 -27.03 11.60
N ASN A 425 8.08 -26.95 12.89
CA ASN A 425 7.62 -25.87 13.77
C ASN A 425 8.49 -24.60 13.68
N GLU A 426 9.67 -24.68 13.05
CA GLU A 426 10.55 -23.52 12.80
C GLU A 426 10.13 -22.78 11.53
N ILE A 427 9.62 -23.50 10.54
CA ILE A 427 9.12 -22.94 9.28
C ILE A 427 7.67 -22.47 9.48
N TRP A 428 7.37 -21.24 9.08
CA TRP A 428 6.02 -20.68 9.21
C TRP A 428 5.07 -21.29 8.17
N GLN A 429 5.54 -21.45 6.93
CA GLN A 429 4.80 -22.13 5.88
C GLN A 429 5.76 -22.79 4.88
N ALA A 430 5.50 -24.05 4.55
CA ALA A 430 6.21 -24.83 3.54
C ALA A 430 5.25 -25.45 2.52
N PHE A 431 5.58 -25.36 1.23
CA PHE A 431 4.83 -25.98 0.15
C PHE A 431 5.61 -26.10 -1.17
N ALA A 432 5.10 -26.96 -2.05
CA ALA A 432 5.55 -27.06 -3.43
C ALA A 432 4.62 -26.33 -4.42
N VAL A 433 5.17 -25.91 -5.56
CA VAL A 433 4.48 -25.27 -6.70
C VAL A 433 4.87 -26.00 -7.98
N LEU A 434 3.90 -26.51 -8.74
CA LEU A 434 4.15 -27.24 -9.99
C LEU A 434 4.14 -26.28 -11.18
N LEU A 435 5.30 -26.05 -11.80
CA LEU A 435 5.45 -25.05 -12.84
C LEU A 435 4.89 -25.54 -14.18
N PRO A 436 4.24 -24.67 -14.98
CA PRO A 436 3.69 -25.03 -16.29
C PRO A 436 4.78 -25.12 -17.39
N VAL A 437 5.99 -25.53 -17.01
CA VAL A 437 7.13 -25.70 -17.93
C VAL A 437 7.65 -27.12 -17.83
N LYS A 438 7.95 -27.71 -19.00
CA LYS A 438 8.66 -28.99 -19.07
C LYS A 438 10.14 -28.74 -19.22
N SER A 439 10.95 -29.55 -18.56
CA SER A 439 12.40 -29.51 -18.63
C SER A 439 12.96 -30.80 -19.22
N VAL A 440 14.11 -30.70 -19.87
CA VAL A 440 14.87 -31.89 -20.27
C VAL A 440 15.61 -32.42 -19.05
N GLY A 441 15.47 -33.71 -18.79
CA GLY A 441 16.20 -34.45 -17.77
C GLY A 441 16.84 -35.69 -18.37
N VAL A 442 17.82 -36.24 -17.65
CA VAL A 442 18.34 -37.58 -17.92
C VAL A 442 18.09 -38.39 -16.67
N MET A 443 17.24 -39.41 -16.78
CA MET A 443 16.89 -40.31 -15.69
C MET A 443 17.19 -41.74 -16.16
N GLY A 444 18.21 -42.36 -15.55
CA GLY A 444 18.84 -43.56 -16.12
C GLY A 444 19.55 -43.22 -17.44
N ASP A 445 19.38 -44.04 -18.47
CA ASP A 445 20.02 -43.88 -19.79
C ASP A 445 19.13 -43.16 -20.83
N PHE A 446 17.95 -42.67 -20.43
CA PHE A 446 16.97 -42.07 -21.34
C PHE A 446 16.73 -40.59 -21.05
N ARG A 447 16.44 -39.81 -22.11
CA ARG A 447 16.01 -38.42 -21.99
C ARG A 447 14.55 -38.35 -21.56
N THR A 448 14.24 -37.55 -20.54
CA THR A 448 12.88 -37.30 -20.06
C THR A 448 12.47 -35.85 -20.32
N TYR A 449 11.17 -35.62 -20.50
CA TYR A 449 10.54 -34.30 -20.68
C TYR A 449 9.39 -34.16 -19.69
N GLU A 450 9.73 -33.78 -18.46
CA GLU A 450 8.83 -33.73 -17.31
C GLU A 450 8.74 -32.32 -16.72
N TYR A 451 7.83 -32.08 -15.77
CA TYR A 451 7.63 -30.76 -15.19
C TYR A 451 8.79 -30.32 -14.29
N ALA A 452 8.95 -29.00 -14.17
CA ALA A 452 9.75 -28.41 -13.10
C ALA A 452 8.86 -28.10 -11.87
N LEU A 453 9.41 -28.28 -10.68
CA LEU A 453 8.77 -27.96 -9.40
C LEU A 453 9.57 -26.86 -8.68
N SER A 454 8.89 -25.91 -8.05
CA SER A 454 9.50 -24.95 -7.14
C SER A 454 9.09 -25.25 -5.71
N ILE A 455 10.05 -25.24 -4.79
CA ILE A 455 9.82 -25.34 -3.34
C ILE A 455 9.77 -23.92 -2.76
N ARG A 456 8.79 -23.65 -1.90
CA ARG A 456 8.63 -22.39 -1.18
C ARG A 456 8.54 -22.67 0.31
N CYS A 457 9.49 -22.14 1.09
CA CYS A 457 9.49 -22.21 2.54
C CYS A 457 9.85 -20.84 3.12
N VAL A 458 9.06 -20.34 4.06
CA VAL A 458 9.24 -19.00 4.63
C VAL A 458 9.18 -19.01 6.16
N THR A 459 9.89 -18.08 6.77
CA THR A 459 9.78 -17.73 8.19
C THR A 459 9.09 -16.38 8.33
N SER A 460 8.19 -16.27 9.32
CA SER A 460 7.47 -15.03 9.58
C SER A 460 6.95 -15.01 11.02
N SER A 461 6.83 -13.81 11.59
CA SER A 461 6.24 -13.60 12.91
C SER A 461 4.81 -13.04 12.87
N ASP A 462 4.41 -12.45 11.73
CA ASP A 462 3.18 -11.68 11.54
C ASP A 462 2.45 -11.92 10.19
N GLY A 463 3.06 -12.65 9.24
CA GLY A 463 2.53 -12.86 7.89
C GLY A 463 2.59 -11.63 6.97
N MET A 464 2.94 -10.46 7.49
CA MET A 464 3.07 -9.19 6.76
C MET A 464 4.47 -9.06 6.15
N THR A 465 5.50 -9.47 6.89
CA THR A 465 6.87 -9.63 6.40
C THR A 465 7.29 -11.09 6.51
N ALA A 466 8.04 -11.59 5.53
CA ALA A 466 8.51 -12.97 5.56
C ALA A 466 9.85 -13.09 4.84
N ASP A 467 10.75 -13.88 5.42
CA ASP A 467 12.01 -14.24 4.76
C ASP A 467 11.99 -15.71 4.31
N TRP A 468 12.74 -16.03 3.27
CA TRP A 468 12.85 -17.42 2.81
C TRP A 468 13.63 -18.25 3.84
N PHE A 469 13.29 -19.53 3.99
CA PHE A 469 13.92 -20.38 5.00
C PHE A 469 15.30 -20.87 4.53
N HIS A 470 16.33 -20.70 5.36
CA HIS A 470 17.69 -21.13 5.04
C HIS A 470 17.89 -22.62 5.30
N PHE A 471 17.54 -23.48 4.34
CA PHE A 471 17.80 -24.91 4.45
C PHE A 471 19.31 -25.22 4.51
N PRO A 472 19.73 -26.20 5.34
CA PRO A 472 21.00 -26.87 5.14
C PRO A 472 21.06 -27.47 3.74
N HIS A 473 22.14 -27.20 2.99
CA HIS A 473 22.27 -27.63 1.59
C HIS A 473 22.06 -29.14 1.39
N GLU A 474 22.55 -29.96 2.32
CA GLU A 474 22.37 -31.42 2.28
C GLU A 474 20.90 -31.84 2.40
N LEU A 475 20.13 -31.18 3.26
CA LEU A 475 18.70 -31.46 3.41
C LEU A 475 17.92 -31.05 2.15
N LEU A 476 18.22 -29.86 1.60
CA LEU A 476 17.60 -29.41 0.35
C LEU A 476 17.94 -30.33 -0.83
N SER A 477 19.18 -30.80 -0.90
CA SER A 477 19.62 -31.80 -1.90
C SER A 477 18.87 -33.12 -1.72
N GLY A 478 18.73 -33.61 -0.49
CA GLY A 478 17.96 -34.81 -0.17
C GLY A 478 16.49 -34.71 -0.60
N ILE A 479 15.84 -33.58 -0.30
CA ILE A 479 14.46 -33.30 -0.74
C ILE A 479 14.36 -33.32 -2.27
N SER A 480 15.26 -32.60 -2.95
CA SER A 480 15.30 -32.55 -4.42
C SER A 480 15.45 -33.95 -5.02
N ASN A 481 16.38 -34.76 -4.50
CA ASN A 481 16.63 -36.11 -4.99
C ASN A 481 15.44 -37.04 -4.78
N ARG A 482 14.79 -37.01 -3.61
CA ARG A 482 13.59 -37.81 -3.37
C ARG A 482 12.46 -37.43 -4.32
N ILE A 483 12.18 -36.13 -4.48
CA ILE A 483 11.12 -35.66 -5.39
C ILE A 483 11.37 -36.14 -6.82
N ILE A 484 12.59 -35.97 -7.34
CA ILE A 484 12.94 -36.37 -8.71
C ILE A 484 12.86 -37.89 -8.92
N ASN A 485 13.25 -38.69 -7.92
CA ASN A 485 13.31 -40.14 -8.07
C ASN A 485 11.97 -40.84 -7.79
N GLU A 486 11.15 -40.29 -6.89
CA GLU A 486 9.90 -40.91 -6.42
C GLU A 486 8.66 -40.39 -7.15
N VAL A 487 8.67 -39.13 -7.62
CA VAL A 487 7.50 -38.49 -8.25
C VAL A 487 7.63 -38.51 -9.78
N LYS A 488 6.91 -39.44 -10.41
CA LYS A 488 6.81 -39.50 -11.87
C LYS A 488 6.19 -38.21 -12.41
N GLY A 489 6.84 -37.57 -13.37
CA GLY A 489 6.37 -36.31 -13.95
C GLY A 489 7.11 -35.07 -13.44
N ILE A 490 8.12 -35.21 -12.58
CA ILE A 490 9.04 -34.14 -12.18
C ILE A 490 10.49 -34.56 -12.40
N ASN A 491 11.24 -33.79 -13.19
CA ASN A 491 12.67 -34.04 -13.39
C ASN A 491 13.58 -32.87 -12.99
N ARG A 492 13.00 -31.82 -12.41
CA ARG A 492 13.73 -30.65 -11.96
C ARG A 492 13.05 -30.01 -10.76
N VAL A 493 13.85 -29.68 -9.74
CA VAL A 493 13.40 -29.00 -8.53
C VAL A 493 14.18 -27.70 -8.37
N LEU A 494 13.46 -26.63 -8.01
CA LEU A 494 13.96 -25.27 -7.77
C LEU A 494 13.59 -24.86 -6.33
N TYR A 495 14.25 -23.82 -5.81
CA TYR A 495 13.94 -23.25 -4.50
C TYR A 495 13.77 -21.73 -4.60
N ASP A 496 12.66 -21.21 -4.08
CA ASP A 496 12.33 -19.78 -4.12
C ASP A 496 12.97 -19.01 -2.95
N ILE A 497 14.00 -18.23 -3.29
CA ILE A 497 14.80 -17.41 -2.37
C ILE A 497 14.33 -15.94 -2.31
N THR A 498 13.08 -15.65 -2.67
CA THR A 498 12.53 -14.28 -2.71
C THR A 498 11.85 -13.92 -1.39
N SER A 499 12.32 -12.90 -0.67
CA SER A 499 11.65 -12.40 0.55
C SER A 499 10.36 -11.62 0.23
N LYS A 500 9.50 -11.43 1.23
CA LYS A 500 8.33 -10.55 1.18
C LYS A 500 8.62 -9.30 2.04
N PRO A 501 8.78 -8.11 1.44
CA PRO A 501 8.85 -7.78 0.00
C PRO A 501 10.21 -8.14 -0.66
N PRO A 502 10.35 -8.19 -2.02
CA PRO A 502 9.40 -7.73 -3.05
C PRO A 502 8.44 -8.81 -3.59
N GLY A 503 8.63 -10.09 -3.24
CA GLY A 503 7.72 -11.16 -3.64
C GLY A 503 6.47 -11.19 -2.76
N THR A 504 5.49 -12.02 -3.14
CA THR A 504 4.45 -12.47 -2.20
C THR A 504 4.75 -13.88 -1.73
N VAL A 505 3.96 -14.41 -0.80
CA VAL A 505 4.13 -15.80 -0.39
C VAL A 505 3.66 -16.75 -1.52
N GLU A 506 2.63 -16.37 -2.31
CA GLU A 506 2.07 -17.13 -3.45
C GLU A 506 2.55 -16.56 -4.83
N TRP A 507 2.23 -17.20 -5.98
CA TRP A 507 3.02 -17.08 -7.23
C TRP A 507 2.39 -16.42 -8.50
N GLU A 508 1.17 -15.86 -8.55
CA GLU A 508 0.58 -15.38 -9.84
C GLU A 508 0.20 -13.86 -9.90
N ASN A 509 0.48 -13.17 -11.04
CA ASN A 509 0.21 -11.73 -11.32
C ASN A 509 -0.32 -11.45 -12.77
N LEU A 510 -1.04 -10.33 -12.99
CA LEU A 510 -1.58 -9.80 -14.27
C LEU A 510 -0.48 -9.37 -15.27
N ASP A 511 0.60 -8.76 -14.80
CA ASP A 511 1.64 -8.19 -15.69
C ASP A 511 2.42 -9.28 -16.46
N ASP A 512 2.37 -10.53 -15.98
CA ASP A 512 2.96 -11.70 -16.63
C ASP A 512 2.32 -12.06 -17.98
N ILE A 513 1.05 -11.68 -18.20
CA ILE A 513 0.35 -11.92 -19.47
C ILE A 513 0.86 -10.94 -20.53
N LEU A 514 0.96 -9.67 -20.17
CA LEU A 514 1.38 -8.60 -21.09
C LEU A 514 2.85 -8.77 -21.50
N ARG A 515 3.70 -9.21 -20.57
CA ARG A 515 5.12 -9.48 -20.84
C ARG A 515 5.34 -10.58 -21.88
N LYS A 516 4.40 -11.52 -22.02
CA LYS A 516 4.48 -12.64 -22.95
C LYS A 516 3.94 -12.29 -24.35
N ASP A 517 3.23 -11.17 -24.50
CA ASP A 517 2.67 -10.76 -25.77
C ASP A 517 3.71 -10.06 -26.65
N ALA A 518 3.81 -10.48 -27.92
CA ALA A 518 4.82 -9.97 -28.85
C ALA A 518 4.68 -8.47 -29.15
N GLY A 519 3.50 -7.88 -28.96
CA GLY A 519 3.28 -6.46 -29.21
C GLY A 519 3.57 -5.54 -28.02
N CYS A 520 3.84 -6.10 -26.82
CA CYS A 520 4.18 -5.31 -25.64
C CYS A 520 5.65 -5.54 -25.24
N SER A 521 6.49 -4.55 -25.50
CA SER A 521 7.96 -4.66 -25.38
C SER A 521 8.55 -3.93 -24.19
N SER A 522 7.75 -3.09 -23.52
CA SER A 522 8.18 -2.21 -22.44
C SER A 522 7.11 -2.05 -21.37
N GLU A 523 7.51 -1.62 -20.17
CA GLU A 523 6.58 -1.30 -19.07
C GLU A 523 5.57 -0.21 -19.44
N LEU A 524 5.96 0.70 -20.34
CA LEU A 524 5.08 1.73 -20.91
C LEU A 524 3.94 1.09 -21.73
N ASP A 525 4.24 0.05 -22.51
CA ASP A 525 3.23 -0.68 -23.27
C ASP A 525 2.24 -1.38 -22.34
N TYR A 526 2.72 -1.99 -21.25
CA TYR A 526 1.86 -2.70 -20.29
C TYR A 526 0.86 -1.76 -19.62
N ILE A 527 1.31 -0.58 -19.21
CA ILE A 527 0.46 0.43 -18.58
C ILE A 527 -0.54 0.98 -19.59
N GLU A 528 -0.11 1.35 -20.78
CA GLU A 528 -1.02 1.81 -21.84
C GLU A 528 -2.14 0.79 -22.09
N GLN A 529 -1.77 -0.49 -22.29
CA GLN A 529 -2.73 -1.54 -22.61
C GLN A 529 -3.66 -1.89 -21.44
N THR A 530 -3.16 -1.94 -20.21
CA THR A 530 -4.02 -2.19 -19.04
C THR A 530 -4.94 -1.01 -18.75
N SER A 531 -4.50 0.22 -18.99
CA SER A 531 -5.25 1.41 -18.64
C SER A 531 -6.52 1.57 -19.47
N TRP A 532 -6.46 1.35 -20.79
CA TRP A 532 -7.66 1.51 -21.63
C TRP A 532 -8.70 0.41 -21.36
N ILE A 533 -8.25 -0.81 -21.04
CA ILE A 533 -9.14 -1.92 -20.69
C ILE A 533 -9.82 -1.64 -19.34
N LEU A 534 -9.04 -1.17 -18.36
CA LEU A 534 -9.54 -0.74 -17.05
C LEU A 534 -10.55 0.40 -17.19
N PHE A 535 -10.27 1.37 -18.06
CA PHE A 535 -11.15 2.49 -18.34
C PHE A 535 -12.51 2.05 -18.91
N LEU A 536 -12.54 1.10 -19.85
CA LEU A 536 -13.81 0.61 -20.39
C LEU A 536 -14.61 -0.18 -19.37
N LYS A 537 -13.95 -0.91 -18.46
CA LYS A 537 -14.64 -1.59 -17.35
C LYS A 537 -15.18 -0.59 -16.32
N TYR A 538 -14.43 0.48 -16.03
CA TYR A 538 -14.92 1.58 -15.21
C TYR A 538 -16.14 2.25 -15.84
N LEU A 539 -16.10 2.50 -17.15
CA LEU A 539 -17.21 3.11 -17.90
C LEU A 539 -18.48 2.24 -17.82
N ASP A 540 -18.35 0.91 -17.85
CA ASP A 540 -19.48 -0.02 -17.67
C ASP A 540 -20.13 0.13 -16.29
N ASP A 541 -19.32 0.13 -15.22
CA ASP A 541 -19.83 0.31 -13.86
C ASP A 541 -20.44 1.71 -13.67
N TYR A 542 -19.86 2.74 -14.31
CA TYR A 542 -20.41 4.09 -14.31
C TYR A 542 -21.76 4.18 -15.04
N GLU A 543 -21.94 3.48 -16.16
CA GLU A 543 -23.23 3.40 -16.85
C GLU A 543 -24.29 2.67 -16.02
N ASP A 544 -23.90 1.63 -15.26
CA ASP A 544 -24.80 0.93 -14.34
C ASP A 544 -25.20 1.81 -13.14
N ASP A 545 -24.28 2.61 -12.58
CA ASP A 545 -24.57 3.60 -11.53
C ASP A 545 -25.58 4.64 -12.04
N ARG A 546 -25.36 5.20 -13.24
CA ARG A 546 -26.27 6.19 -13.85
C ARG A 546 -27.64 5.61 -14.18
N ARG A 547 -27.69 4.37 -14.67
CA ARG A 547 -28.96 3.66 -14.93
C ARG A 547 -29.74 3.48 -13.64
N THR A 548 -29.09 3.00 -12.59
CA THR A 548 -29.70 2.80 -11.27
C THR A 548 -30.23 4.12 -10.70
N SER A 549 -29.45 5.21 -10.80
CA SER A 549 -29.89 6.53 -10.35
C SER A 549 -31.08 7.07 -11.15
N ALA A 550 -31.09 6.87 -12.47
CA ALA A 550 -32.21 7.29 -13.32
C ALA A 550 -33.48 6.50 -12.98
N ASP A 551 -33.36 5.19 -12.78
CA ASP A 551 -34.46 4.31 -12.35
C ASP A 551 -35.02 4.73 -10.97
N MET A 552 -34.14 5.06 -10.02
CA MET A 552 -34.54 5.56 -8.69
C MET A 552 -35.25 6.92 -8.75
N ASN A 553 -34.86 7.79 -9.67
CA ASN A 553 -35.43 9.13 -9.84
C ASN A 553 -36.62 9.16 -10.82
N GLY A 554 -36.94 8.05 -11.49
CA GLY A 554 -37.98 7.98 -12.52
C GLY A 554 -37.63 8.75 -13.80
N GLU A 555 -36.34 8.95 -14.07
CA GLU A 555 -35.83 9.66 -15.25
C GLU A 555 -35.47 8.68 -16.39
N PRO A 556 -35.63 9.07 -17.66
CA PRO A 556 -35.19 8.24 -18.77
C PRO A 556 -33.66 8.15 -18.86
N TYR A 557 -33.12 6.93 -18.89
CA TYR A 557 -31.69 6.67 -19.09
C TYR A 557 -31.34 6.42 -20.56
N ALA A 558 -30.35 7.15 -21.08
CA ALA A 558 -29.76 6.89 -22.40
C ALA A 558 -28.30 6.41 -22.21
N PRO A 559 -27.95 5.19 -22.65
CA PRO A 559 -26.58 4.69 -22.59
C PRO A 559 -25.62 5.56 -23.41
N ILE A 560 -24.39 5.71 -22.91
CA ILE A 560 -23.29 6.36 -23.62
C ILE A 560 -22.85 5.46 -24.78
N LEU A 561 -22.67 4.16 -24.51
CA LEU A 561 -22.25 3.19 -25.49
C LEU A 561 -23.46 2.48 -26.10
N LYS A 562 -23.44 2.28 -27.42
CA LYS A 562 -24.38 1.35 -28.07
C LYS A 562 -24.17 -0.05 -27.49
N GLU A 563 -25.26 -0.81 -27.39
CA GLU A 563 -25.28 -2.13 -26.76
C GLU A 563 -24.21 -3.09 -27.32
N GLU A 564 -23.92 -3.05 -28.62
CA GLU A 564 -22.89 -3.89 -29.24
C GLU A 564 -21.45 -3.58 -28.77
N PHE A 565 -21.20 -2.39 -28.21
CA PHE A 565 -19.91 -1.95 -27.69
C PHE A 565 -19.88 -1.87 -26.16
N ALA A 566 -21.01 -2.13 -25.50
CA ALA A 566 -21.07 -2.22 -24.05
C ALA A 566 -20.18 -3.37 -23.54
N TRP A 567 -19.49 -3.16 -22.42
CA TRP A 567 -18.55 -4.14 -21.87
C TRP A 567 -19.24 -5.49 -21.64
N LYS A 568 -20.44 -5.48 -21.06
CA LYS A 568 -21.30 -6.66 -20.88
C LYS A 568 -21.71 -7.40 -22.16
N THR A 569 -21.36 -6.93 -23.36
CA THR A 569 -21.70 -7.56 -24.64
C THR A 569 -20.50 -8.20 -25.31
N TRP A 570 -19.40 -7.46 -25.49
CA TRP A 570 -18.22 -7.96 -26.20
C TRP A 570 -17.12 -8.45 -25.24
N ALA A 571 -16.94 -7.74 -24.11
CA ALA A 571 -15.87 -8.01 -23.15
C ALA A 571 -16.31 -9.06 -22.11
N ALA A 572 -17.50 -8.94 -21.54
CA ALA A 572 -18.01 -9.90 -20.56
C ALA A 572 -19.48 -10.23 -20.85
N PRO A 573 -19.81 -10.87 -22.00
CA PRO A 573 -21.16 -11.34 -22.27
C PRO A 573 -21.61 -12.26 -21.16
N LYS A 574 -22.65 -11.90 -20.42
CA LYS A 574 -23.19 -12.75 -19.34
C LYS A 574 -24.37 -13.59 -19.82
N LYS A 575 -24.56 -14.76 -19.19
CA LYS A 575 -25.76 -15.59 -19.35
C LYS A 575 -26.97 -14.90 -18.72
N GLU A 576 -28.16 -15.47 -18.90
CA GLU A 576 -29.41 -14.95 -18.32
C GLU A 576 -29.38 -14.81 -16.78
N ASP A 577 -28.45 -15.48 -16.11
CA ASP A 577 -28.20 -15.35 -14.68
C ASP A 577 -27.54 -14.02 -14.25
N GLY A 578 -27.05 -13.21 -15.20
CA GLY A 578 -26.40 -11.92 -14.93
C GLY A 578 -25.03 -12.00 -14.23
N GLU A 579 -24.48 -13.21 -14.04
CA GLU A 579 -23.25 -13.44 -13.27
C GLU A 579 -22.20 -14.25 -14.04
N THR A 580 -22.62 -15.19 -14.88
CA THR A 580 -21.72 -16.13 -15.55
C THR A 580 -21.40 -15.67 -16.97
N ILE A 581 -20.12 -15.61 -17.35
CA ILE A 581 -19.73 -15.31 -18.74
C ILE A 581 -20.25 -16.40 -19.71
N ASP A 582 -20.99 -15.99 -20.73
CA ASP A 582 -21.43 -16.80 -21.85
C ASP A 582 -20.29 -17.00 -22.87
N ARG A 583 -19.56 -18.11 -22.69
CA ARG A 583 -18.45 -18.52 -23.56
C ARG A 583 -18.85 -18.71 -25.02
N ASN A 584 -20.14 -18.95 -25.34
CA ASN A 584 -20.60 -19.07 -26.73
C ASN A 584 -20.72 -17.72 -27.44
N LYS A 585 -20.85 -16.63 -26.67
CA LYS A 585 -20.92 -15.25 -27.17
C LYS A 585 -19.60 -14.49 -27.01
N THR A 586 -18.62 -15.07 -26.31
CA THR A 586 -17.34 -14.40 -26.04
C THR A 586 -16.47 -14.41 -27.29
N ILE A 587 -15.94 -13.24 -27.65
CA ILE A 587 -14.98 -13.10 -28.75
C ILE A 587 -13.58 -13.37 -28.20
N SER A 588 -12.76 -14.17 -28.88
CA SER A 588 -11.38 -14.50 -28.50
C SER A 588 -10.50 -14.68 -29.74
N GLY A 589 -9.18 -14.78 -29.52
CA GLY A 589 -8.22 -14.95 -30.63
C GLY A 589 -8.28 -13.79 -31.62
N ASP A 590 -7.94 -14.03 -32.89
CA ASP A 590 -7.84 -12.97 -33.90
C ASP A 590 -9.15 -12.18 -34.09
N GLY A 591 -10.30 -12.82 -33.86
CA GLY A 591 -11.60 -12.12 -33.90
C GLY A 591 -11.72 -11.02 -32.85
N LEU A 592 -11.10 -11.18 -31.68
CA LEU A 592 -11.13 -10.19 -30.60
C LEU A 592 -10.24 -8.99 -30.93
N THR A 593 -9.01 -9.24 -31.41
CA THR A 593 -8.13 -8.15 -31.85
C THR A 593 -8.71 -7.42 -33.04
N GLN A 594 -9.31 -8.14 -34.00
CA GLN A 594 -10.01 -7.55 -35.13
C GLN A 594 -11.19 -6.69 -34.68
N PHE A 595 -12.04 -7.19 -33.77
CA PHE A 595 -13.15 -6.40 -33.21
C PHE A 595 -12.66 -5.12 -32.55
N VAL A 596 -11.62 -5.21 -31.70
CA VAL A 596 -11.08 -4.05 -31.00
C VAL A 596 -10.51 -3.03 -31.98
N ASN A 597 -9.72 -3.48 -32.95
CA ASN A 597 -9.01 -2.62 -33.89
C ASN A 597 -9.90 -2.01 -34.98
N GLU A 598 -10.84 -2.79 -35.52
CA GLU A 598 -11.63 -2.40 -36.70
C GLU A 598 -13.03 -1.89 -36.35
N ARG A 599 -13.55 -2.19 -35.16
CA ARG A 599 -14.91 -1.80 -34.76
C ARG A 599 -14.94 -0.94 -33.51
N LEU A 600 -14.42 -1.43 -32.39
CA LEU A 600 -14.52 -0.73 -31.09
C LEU A 600 -13.76 0.60 -31.09
N PHE A 601 -12.46 0.59 -31.40
CA PHE A 601 -11.65 1.80 -31.38
C PHE A 601 -12.14 2.86 -32.39
N PRO A 602 -12.48 2.51 -33.64
CA PRO A 602 -13.08 3.46 -34.57
C PRO A 602 -14.42 4.04 -34.08
N TYR A 603 -15.27 3.22 -33.45
CA TYR A 603 -16.53 3.69 -32.86
C TYR A 603 -16.28 4.69 -31.73
N LEU A 604 -15.45 4.35 -30.74
CA LEU A 604 -15.14 5.22 -29.62
C LEU A 604 -14.48 6.52 -30.10
N SER A 605 -13.54 6.43 -31.04
CA SER A 605 -12.88 7.60 -31.67
C SER A 605 -13.86 8.56 -32.34
N SER A 606 -14.97 8.04 -32.88
CA SER A 606 -15.97 8.87 -33.58
C SER A 606 -16.67 9.87 -32.67
N PHE A 607 -16.66 9.65 -31.35
CA PHE A 607 -17.25 10.58 -30.37
C PHE A 607 -16.58 11.95 -30.39
N LYS A 608 -15.31 12.04 -30.79
CA LYS A 608 -14.59 13.31 -30.95
C LYS A 608 -15.27 14.25 -31.96
N ASN A 609 -15.96 13.69 -32.96
CA ASN A 609 -16.63 14.44 -34.01
C ASN A 609 -18.15 14.55 -33.81
N THR A 610 -18.72 13.75 -32.91
CA THR A 610 -20.18 13.61 -32.76
C THR A 610 -20.71 14.10 -31.40
N ALA A 611 -19.84 14.26 -30.40
CA ALA A 611 -20.22 14.80 -29.10
C ALA A 611 -20.70 16.26 -29.20
N ALA A 612 -21.64 16.64 -28.33
CA ALA A 612 -22.27 17.95 -28.36
C ALA A 612 -21.32 19.11 -28.02
N ASN A 613 -20.31 18.86 -27.18
CA ASN A 613 -19.28 19.83 -26.82
C ASN A 613 -18.02 19.11 -26.30
N ALA A 614 -16.92 19.86 -26.14
CA ALA A 614 -15.62 19.30 -25.72
C ALA A 614 -15.52 18.93 -24.23
N ASP A 615 -16.52 19.32 -23.43
CA ASP A 615 -16.56 19.16 -21.97
C ASP A 615 -17.45 17.97 -21.55
N THR A 616 -17.83 17.11 -22.50
CA THR A 616 -18.56 15.87 -22.22
C THR A 616 -17.64 14.65 -22.15
N LEU A 617 -18.07 13.64 -21.40
CA LEU A 617 -17.34 12.37 -21.27
C LEU A 617 -17.20 11.67 -22.62
N GLU A 618 -18.20 11.77 -23.50
CA GLU A 618 -18.17 11.24 -24.87
C GLU A 618 -17.03 11.84 -25.68
N TYR A 619 -16.86 13.17 -25.64
CA TYR A 619 -15.75 13.81 -26.34
C TYR A 619 -14.41 13.31 -25.81
N LYS A 620 -14.27 13.15 -24.49
CA LYS A 620 -13.04 12.62 -23.86
C LYS A 620 -12.74 11.18 -24.24
N ILE A 621 -13.77 10.32 -24.30
CA ILE A 621 -13.65 8.97 -24.87
C ILE A 621 -13.13 9.06 -26.31
N GLY A 622 -13.72 9.93 -27.12
CA GLY A 622 -13.30 10.13 -28.50
C GLY A 622 -11.85 10.59 -28.66
N GLU A 623 -11.40 11.51 -27.81
CA GLU A 623 -10.01 11.96 -27.79
C GLU A 623 -9.05 10.81 -27.44
N ILE A 624 -9.30 10.10 -26.33
CA ILE A 624 -8.46 8.99 -25.85
C ILE A 624 -8.30 7.92 -26.94
N PHE A 625 -9.41 7.43 -27.49
CA PHE A 625 -9.39 6.33 -28.45
C PHE A 625 -8.93 6.75 -29.85
N SER A 626 -8.93 8.05 -30.18
CA SER A 626 -8.35 8.55 -31.45
C SER A 626 -6.83 8.47 -31.49
N GLU A 627 -6.19 8.34 -30.33
CA GLU A 627 -4.73 8.32 -30.17
C GLU A 627 -4.19 6.95 -29.76
N LEU A 628 -4.97 6.19 -28.99
CA LEU A 628 -4.59 4.85 -28.57
C LEU A 628 -4.50 3.88 -29.73
N LYS A 629 -3.57 2.93 -29.58
CA LYS A 629 -3.53 1.73 -30.42
C LYS A 629 -3.48 0.52 -29.52
N ASN A 630 -4.28 -0.49 -29.86
CA ASN A 630 -4.13 -1.80 -29.25
C ASN A 630 -2.81 -2.40 -29.72
N LYS A 631 -1.92 -2.64 -28.76
CA LYS A 631 -0.61 -3.24 -29.02
C LYS A 631 -0.64 -4.76 -28.83
N LEU A 632 -1.64 -5.32 -28.15
CA LEU A 632 -1.74 -6.76 -27.95
C LEU A 632 -1.98 -7.45 -29.29
N GLN A 633 -1.02 -8.28 -29.70
CA GLN A 633 -1.10 -9.02 -30.96
C GLN A 633 -1.92 -10.30 -30.80
N SER A 634 -1.83 -10.95 -29.62
CA SER A 634 -2.64 -12.13 -29.33
C SER A 634 -3.98 -11.73 -28.75
N GLY A 635 -5.06 -12.06 -29.46
CA GLY A 635 -6.39 -11.92 -28.92
C GLY A 635 -6.70 -12.87 -27.77
N TYR A 636 -5.85 -13.88 -27.53
CA TYR A 636 -5.93 -14.68 -26.31
C TYR A 636 -5.33 -13.92 -25.12
N SER A 637 -4.17 -13.27 -25.29
CA SER A 637 -3.59 -12.40 -24.24
C SER A 637 -4.55 -11.27 -23.88
N LEU A 638 -5.16 -10.64 -24.88
CA LEU A 638 -6.17 -9.60 -24.68
C LEU A 638 -7.38 -10.12 -23.91
N ARG A 639 -7.88 -11.32 -24.26
CA ARG A 639 -8.96 -11.99 -23.53
C ARG A 639 -8.61 -12.25 -22.06
N ASP A 640 -7.41 -12.74 -21.79
CA ASP A 640 -6.95 -13.03 -20.43
C ASP A 640 -6.84 -11.75 -19.58
N VAL A 641 -6.39 -10.64 -20.18
CA VAL A 641 -6.35 -9.34 -19.52
C VAL A 641 -7.76 -8.80 -19.24
N ILE A 642 -8.69 -8.91 -20.20
CA ILE A 642 -10.09 -8.50 -20.02
C ILE A 642 -10.75 -9.35 -18.92
N ASP A 643 -10.53 -10.66 -18.89
CA ASP A 643 -11.07 -11.56 -17.85
C ASP A 643 -10.59 -11.16 -16.45
N LYS A 644 -9.31 -10.83 -16.30
CA LYS A 644 -8.75 -10.36 -15.02
C LYS A 644 -9.31 -9.01 -14.60
N ILE A 645 -9.46 -8.07 -15.54
CA ILE A 645 -10.00 -6.73 -15.26
C ILE A 645 -11.50 -6.80 -14.96
N ASP A 646 -12.27 -7.67 -15.62
CA ASP A 646 -13.69 -7.88 -15.35
C ASP A 646 -13.96 -8.35 -13.91
N ALA A 647 -13.00 -9.03 -13.29
CA ALA A 647 -13.11 -9.45 -11.89
C ALA A 647 -13.05 -8.27 -10.90
N LEU A 648 -12.56 -7.10 -11.31
CA LEU A 648 -12.51 -5.90 -10.50
C LEU A 648 -13.90 -5.28 -10.38
N ARG A 649 -14.26 -4.83 -9.16
CA ARG A 649 -15.53 -4.14 -8.88
C ARG A 649 -15.25 -2.66 -8.59
N PHE A 650 -16.07 -1.77 -9.17
CA PHE A 650 -15.92 -0.31 -9.07
C PHE A 650 -17.17 0.37 -8.48
N ARG A 651 -17.84 -0.26 -7.50
CA ARG A 651 -19.17 0.16 -7.04
C ARG A 651 -19.13 1.09 -5.84
N THR A 652 -18.14 0.96 -4.97
CA THR A 652 -18.00 1.81 -3.78
C THR A 652 -16.93 2.88 -3.95
N ASN A 653 -17.03 3.98 -3.20
CA ASN A 653 -16.00 5.02 -3.17
C ASN A 653 -14.65 4.49 -2.65
N GLU A 654 -14.66 3.46 -1.81
CA GLU A 654 -13.44 2.82 -1.30
C GLU A 654 -12.78 1.92 -2.37
N GLU A 655 -13.56 1.15 -3.13
CA GLU A 655 -13.05 0.40 -4.29
C GLU A 655 -12.45 1.34 -5.35
N LYS A 656 -13.08 2.48 -5.60
CA LYS A 656 -12.55 3.52 -6.51
C LYS A 656 -11.21 4.09 -5.99
N HIS A 657 -11.07 4.30 -4.68
CA HIS A 657 -9.84 4.79 -4.04
C HIS A 657 -8.71 3.75 -4.00
N GLU A 658 -9.02 2.48 -3.74
CA GLU A 658 -8.04 1.39 -3.80
C GLU A 658 -7.48 1.26 -5.23
N MET A 659 -8.36 1.35 -6.23
CA MET A 659 -7.96 1.29 -7.63
C MET A 659 -7.15 2.50 -8.09
N SER A 660 -7.49 3.72 -7.66
CA SER A 660 -6.68 4.89 -7.96
C SER A 660 -5.28 4.77 -7.33
N SER A 661 -5.17 4.23 -6.12
CA SER A 661 -3.88 3.94 -5.47
C SER A 661 -3.07 2.89 -6.24
N LEU A 662 -3.69 1.80 -6.70
CA LEU A 662 -3.03 0.78 -7.51
C LEU A 662 -2.57 1.32 -8.87
N TYR A 663 -3.36 2.22 -9.47
CA TYR A 663 -3.04 2.88 -10.72
C TYR A 663 -1.85 3.84 -10.56
N GLU A 664 -1.82 4.60 -9.46
CA GLU A 664 -0.72 5.47 -9.08
C GLU A 664 0.59 4.71 -8.84
N ASP A 665 0.52 3.53 -8.22
CA ASP A 665 1.67 2.65 -8.06
C ASP A 665 2.23 2.19 -9.42
N LYS A 666 1.35 1.90 -10.40
CA LYS A 666 1.78 1.58 -11.77
C LYS A 666 2.44 2.78 -12.44
N ILE A 667 1.88 3.98 -12.32
CA ILE A 667 2.49 5.22 -12.85
C ILE A 667 3.85 5.50 -12.20
N ARG A 668 3.98 5.28 -10.88
CA ARG A 668 5.26 5.43 -10.17
C ARG A 668 6.32 4.46 -10.68
N ASN A 669 5.95 3.20 -10.89
CA ASN A 669 6.86 2.18 -11.43
C ASN A 669 7.31 2.54 -12.85
N MET A 670 6.40 3.04 -13.69
CA MET A 670 6.69 3.61 -15.00
C MET A 670 7.69 4.76 -14.94
N GLY A 671 7.51 5.66 -13.97
CA GLY A 671 8.42 6.78 -13.73
C GLY A 671 9.87 6.32 -13.49
N ASN A 672 10.03 5.11 -12.96
CA ASN A 672 11.32 4.49 -12.66
C ASN A 672 11.91 3.64 -13.82
N ALA A 673 11.14 3.48 -14.92
CA ALA A 673 11.47 2.66 -16.09
C ALA A 673 12.36 3.42 -17.11
N GLY A 674 13.68 3.38 -16.89
CA GLY A 674 14.67 3.85 -17.87
C GLY A 674 14.75 5.38 -18.06
N ARG A 675 15.42 5.81 -19.15
CA ARG A 675 15.75 7.24 -19.42
C ARG A 675 14.54 8.14 -19.70
N ASN A 676 13.43 7.57 -20.18
CA ASN A 676 12.24 8.33 -20.57
C ASN A 676 11.14 8.34 -19.50
N GLY A 677 11.23 7.49 -18.46
CA GLY A 677 10.19 7.38 -17.42
C GLY A 677 10.00 8.65 -16.59
N GLY A 678 11.10 9.36 -16.29
CA GLY A 678 11.09 10.58 -15.48
C GLY A 678 10.42 11.80 -16.11
N GLU A 679 10.04 11.75 -17.40
CA GLU A 679 9.29 12.82 -18.08
C GLU A 679 7.79 12.81 -17.73
N TYR A 680 7.28 11.72 -17.12
CA TYR A 680 5.85 11.47 -16.97
C TYR A 680 5.36 11.52 -15.51
N TYR A 681 6.28 11.57 -14.54
CA TYR A 681 5.96 11.42 -13.12
C TYR A 681 6.76 12.39 -12.25
N THR A 682 6.04 13.10 -11.38
CA THR A 682 6.63 13.90 -10.30
C THR A 682 6.45 13.12 -8.99
N PRO A 683 7.48 13.00 -8.14
CA PRO A 683 7.36 12.26 -6.88
C PRO A 683 6.18 12.76 -6.04
N ARG A 684 5.27 11.85 -5.65
CA ARG A 684 4.07 12.16 -4.86
C ARG A 684 4.34 13.01 -3.59
N PRO A 685 5.40 12.74 -2.79
CA PRO A 685 5.72 13.59 -1.64
C PRO A 685 6.00 15.04 -2.00
N LEU A 686 6.63 15.28 -3.16
CA LEU A 686 6.89 16.62 -3.66
C LEU A 686 5.60 17.28 -4.15
N ILE A 687 4.74 16.55 -4.90
CA ILE A 687 3.43 17.05 -5.33
C ILE A 687 2.62 17.52 -4.11
N LYS A 688 2.48 16.66 -3.09
CA LYS A 688 1.77 16.96 -1.83
C LYS A 688 2.31 18.21 -1.15
N THR A 689 3.64 18.31 -1.07
CA THR A 689 4.32 19.46 -0.49
C THR A 689 3.96 20.75 -1.22
N ILE A 690 4.06 20.74 -2.55
CA ILE A 690 3.76 21.93 -3.36
C ILE A 690 2.29 22.33 -3.22
N VAL A 691 1.37 21.36 -3.30
CA VAL A 691 -0.08 21.61 -3.13
C VAL A 691 -0.37 22.22 -1.75
N ARG A 692 0.24 21.70 -0.68
CA ARG A 692 0.06 22.22 0.69
C ARG A 692 0.56 23.66 0.84
N VAL A 693 1.72 23.99 0.29
CA VAL A 693 2.27 25.36 0.37
C VAL A 693 1.45 26.35 -0.45
N ILE A 694 1.00 25.93 -1.63
CA ILE A 694 0.17 26.78 -2.50
C ILE A 694 -1.25 26.93 -1.98
N ASN A 695 -1.77 25.90 -1.31
CA ASN A 695 -3.04 25.86 -0.58
C ASN A 695 -4.26 26.23 -1.45
N PRO A 696 -4.58 25.44 -2.49
CA PRO A 696 -5.75 25.68 -3.35
C PRO A 696 -7.06 25.56 -2.55
N GLN A 697 -8.05 26.39 -2.89
CA GLN A 697 -9.37 26.42 -2.24
C GLN A 697 -10.48 26.13 -3.24
N ILE A 698 -11.61 25.60 -2.75
CA ILE A 698 -12.82 25.40 -3.55
C ILE A 698 -13.24 26.76 -4.14
N GLY A 699 -13.50 26.77 -5.46
CA GLY A 699 -13.79 27.99 -6.22
C GLY A 699 -12.58 28.56 -6.99
N HIS A 700 -11.35 28.14 -6.67
CA HIS A 700 -10.17 28.48 -7.47
C HIS A 700 -10.14 27.69 -8.78
N LYS A 701 -9.62 28.30 -9.85
CA LYS A 701 -9.16 27.59 -11.06
C LYS A 701 -7.70 27.16 -10.89
N VAL A 702 -7.46 25.86 -10.91
CA VAL A 702 -6.15 25.21 -10.76
C VAL A 702 -5.66 24.75 -12.13
N TYR A 703 -4.44 25.12 -12.50
CA TYR A 703 -3.87 24.87 -13.81
C TYR A 703 -2.52 24.16 -13.77
N ASP A 704 -2.37 23.11 -14.58
CA ASP A 704 -1.09 22.47 -14.88
C ASP A 704 -0.82 22.50 -16.40
N GLY A 705 0.12 23.34 -16.84
CA GLY A 705 0.48 23.43 -18.25
C GLY A 705 1.46 22.35 -18.74
N ALA A 706 1.95 21.50 -17.85
CA ALA A 706 2.82 20.37 -18.16
C ALA A 706 2.29 19.14 -17.43
N ALA A 707 1.02 18.80 -17.72
CA ALA A 707 0.21 17.97 -16.83
C ALA A 707 0.74 16.56 -16.62
N GLY A 708 1.43 15.95 -17.61
CA GLY A 708 1.92 14.58 -17.50
C GLY A 708 0.80 13.61 -17.08
N SER A 709 1.05 12.84 -16.02
CA SER A 709 0.07 11.94 -15.37
C SER A 709 -1.02 12.65 -14.54
N CYS A 710 -1.11 13.98 -14.60
CA CYS A 710 -2.05 14.83 -13.85
C CYS A 710 -1.92 14.73 -12.32
N GLY A 711 -0.78 14.26 -11.80
CA GLY A 711 -0.58 14.02 -10.37
C GLY A 711 -0.85 15.26 -9.49
N PHE A 712 -0.48 16.47 -9.95
CA PHE A 712 -0.78 17.73 -9.26
C PHE A 712 -2.28 18.02 -9.17
N LEU A 713 -3.03 17.78 -10.25
CA LEU A 713 -4.46 18.04 -10.29
C LEU A 713 -5.23 17.04 -9.43
N CYS A 714 -4.85 15.75 -9.46
CA CYS A 714 -5.42 14.74 -8.57
C CYS A 714 -5.16 15.07 -7.09
N GLU A 715 -3.93 15.47 -6.74
CA GLU A 715 -3.61 15.83 -5.36
C GLU A 715 -4.35 17.11 -4.91
N ALA A 716 -4.47 18.11 -5.78
CA ALA A 716 -5.23 19.31 -5.48
C ALA A 716 -6.72 19.00 -5.26
N TYR A 717 -7.28 18.06 -6.01
CA TYR A 717 -8.64 17.56 -5.80
C TYR A 717 -8.80 16.89 -4.44
N GLU A 718 -7.94 15.95 -4.10
CA GLU A 718 -7.98 15.27 -2.79
C GLU A 718 -7.76 16.25 -1.63
N TYR A 719 -6.84 17.21 -1.78
CA TYR A 719 -6.58 18.25 -0.79
C TYR A 719 -7.82 19.11 -0.50
N MET A 720 -8.59 19.46 -1.55
CA MET A 720 -9.79 20.29 -1.40
C MET A 720 -11.01 19.51 -0.89
N ARG A 721 -11.01 18.18 -1.00
CA ARG A 721 -12.10 17.28 -0.56
C ARG A 721 -11.90 16.73 0.85
N THR A 722 -10.67 16.39 1.22
CA THR A 722 -10.35 15.68 2.47
C THR A 722 -10.75 16.49 3.71
N GLY A 723 -11.46 15.85 4.64
CA GLY A 723 -11.87 16.47 5.91
C GLY A 723 -13.00 17.50 5.80
N ARG A 724 -13.71 17.56 4.67
CA ARG A 724 -14.79 18.55 4.41
C ARG A 724 -16.07 17.87 3.96
N THR A 725 -17.22 18.41 4.39
CA THR A 725 -18.54 18.04 3.87
C THR A 725 -18.84 18.94 2.66
N LEU A 726 -18.89 18.36 1.46
CA LEU A 726 -19.15 19.10 0.22
C LEU A 726 -20.65 19.29 -0.03
N SER A 727 -21.07 20.49 -0.42
CA SER A 727 -22.41 20.70 -0.98
C SER A 727 -22.48 20.19 -2.43
N GLY A 728 -23.70 20.02 -2.96
CA GLY A 728 -23.87 19.66 -4.39
C GLY A 728 -23.24 20.69 -5.35
N ALA A 729 -23.24 21.97 -4.98
CA ALA A 729 -22.59 23.03 -5.75
C ALA A 729 -21.06 22.94 -5.67
N ASP A 730 -20.50 22.59 -4.51
CA ASP A 730 -19.06 22.36 -4.36
C ASP A 730 -18.61 21.16 -5.19
N TYR A 731 -19.41 20.09 -5.21
CA TYR A 731 -19.16 18.93 -6.05
C TYR A 731 -19.16 19.32 -7.53
N GLU A 732 -20.19 20.03 -8.02
CA GLU A 732 -20.24 20.49 -9.42
C GLU A 732 -19.05 21.39 -9.78
N GLN A 733 -18.66 22.29 -8.88
CA GLN A 733 -17.52 23.18 -9.06
C GLN A 733 -16.21 22.40 -9.20
N LEU A 734 -15.96 21.42 -8.32
CA LEU A 734 -14.77 20.57 -8.38
C LEU A 734 -14.74 19.71 -9.65
N GLN A 735 -15.89 19.15 -10.05
CA GLN A 735 -15.99 18.28 -11.22
C GLN A 735 -15.76 19.01 -12.55
N ARG A 736 -16.26 20.24 -12.70
CA ARG A 736 -16.37 20.90 -14.02
C ARG A 736 -15.58 22.19 -14.16
N ARG A 737 -15.30 22.90 -13.07
CA ARG A 737 -14.86 24.32 -13.13
C ARG A 737 -13.58 24.62 -12.37
N THR A 738 -12.91 23.59 -11.84
CA THR A 738 -11.74 23.75 -10.96
C THR A 738 -10.43 23.36 -11.65
N PHE A 739 -10.32 22.17 -12.22
CA PHE A 739 -9.04 21.64 -12.73
C PHE A 739 -8.90 21.81 -14.24
N TYR A 740 -7.77 22.38 -14.66
CA TYR A 740 -7.42 22.63 -16.06
C TYR A 740 -6.00 22.16 -16.33
N GLY A 741 -5.74 21.61 -17.52
CA GLY A 741 -4.37 21.24 -17.87
C GLY A 741 -4.10 21.13 -19.35
N LYS A 742 -2.83 21.07 -19.70
CA LYS A 742 -2.35 20.87 -21.07
C LYS A 742 -1.22 19.84 -21.07
N GLU A 743 -1.27 18.91 -22.01
CA GLU A 743 -0.22 17.92 -22.21
C GLU A 743 0.02 17.71 -23.70
N LYS A 744 1.29 17.69 -24.12
CA LYS A 744 1.71 17.59 -25.53
C LYS A 744 1.88 16.13 -25.96
N LYS A 745 2.32 15.26 -25.06
CA LYS A 745 2.63 13.86 -25.33
C LYS A 745 1.36 13.03 -25.21
N SER A 746 1.01 12.33 -26.29
CA SER A 746 -0.19 11.49 -26.39
C SER A 746 -0.35 10.51 -25.21
N LEU A 747 0.66 9.67 -24.95
CA LEU A 747 0.59 8.69 -23.86
C LEU A 747 0.42 9.35 -22.47
N ALA A 748 1.13 10.45 -22.21
CA ALA A 748 1.02 11.17 -20.95
C ALA A 748 -0.36 11.78 -20.77
N TYR A 749 -0.91 12.38 -21.82
CA TYR A 749 -2.25 12.95 -21.85
C TYR A 749 -3.31 11.91 -21.51
N ILE A 750 -3.23 10.73 -22.13
CA ILE A 750 -4.16 9.62 -21.90
C ILE A 750 -4.06 9.14 -20.45
N ILE A 751 -2.85 8.86 -19.95
CA ILE A 751 -2.62 8.46 -18.55
C ILE A 751 -3.18 9.51 -17.59
N GLY A 752 -2.93 10.80 -17.85
CA GLY A 752 -3.40 11.89 -17.02
C GLY A 752 -4.92 11.99 -16.94
N ILE A 753 -5.62 11.89 -18.08
CA ILE A 753 -7.09 11.87 -18.09
C ILE A 753 -7.63 10.68 -17.32
N MET A 754 -7.11 9.47 -17.58
CA MET A 754 -7.55 8.27 -16.88
C MET A 754 -7.30 8.37 -15.38
N ASN A 755 -6.15 8.92 -14.99
CA ASN A 755 -5.82 9.12 -13.60
C ASN A 755 -6.81 10.05 -12.90
N MET A 756 -7.17 11.17 -13.54
CA MET A 756 -8.19 12.09 -12.99
C MET A 756 -9.56 11.44 -12.87
N ILE A 757 -9.99 10.67 -13.88
CA ILE A 757 -11.28 9.96 -13.86
C ILE A 757 -11.31 8.92 -12.75
N LEU A 758 -10.23 8.16 -12.55
CA LEU A 758 -10.12 7.17 -11.47
C LEU A 758 -10.08 7.80 -10.08
N HIS A 759 -9.59 9.05 -9.95
CA HIS A 759 -9.71 9.86 -8.74
C HIS A 759 -11.10 10.50 -8.58
N GLY A 760 -12.06 10.17 -9.46
CA GLY A 760 -13.44 10.62 -9.38
C GLY A 760 -13.71 11.97 -10.03
N ILE A 761 -12.79 12.51 -10.86
CA ILE A 761 -13.03 13.72 -11.66
C ILE A 761 -13.54 13.30 -13.03
N GLU A 762 -14.86 13.29 -13.20
CA GLU A 762 -15.54 12.66 -14.34
C GLU A 762 -15.31 13.39 -15.68
N THR A 763 -15.20 14.72 -15.64
CA THR A 763 -14.99 15.56 -16.83
C THR A 763 -13.75 16.43 -16.68
N PRO A 764 -12.54 15.84 -16.78
CA PRO A 764 -11.30 16.57 -16.57
C PRO A 764 -11.03 17.52 -17.76
N ASN A 765 -10.79 18.81 -17.47
CA ASN A 765 -10.52 19.82 -18.50
C ASN A 765 -9.05 19.82 -18.94
N ILE A 766 -8.56 18.67 -19.39
CA ILE A 766 -7.21 18.52 -19.95
C ILE A 766 -7.29 18.62 -21.47
N ARG A 767 -6.36 19.36 -22.07
CA ARG A 767 -6.24 19.53 -23.53
C ARG A 767 -4.97 18.89 -24.06
N HIS A 768 -5.09 18.10 -25.11
CA HIS A 768 -3.94 17.57 -25.84
C HIS A 768 -3.34 18.65 -26.74
N THR A 769 -2.41 19.43 -26.21
CA THR A 769 -1.80 20.53 -26.94
C THR A 769 -0.47 20.93 -26.34
N ASN A 770 0.39 21.56 -27.14
CA ASN A 770 1.62 22.16 -26.64
C ASN A 770 1.30 23.52 -26.01
N THR A 771 1.41 23.62 -24.68
CA THR A 771 1.26 24.89 -23.94
C THR A 771 2.08 26.02 -24.54
N LEU A 772 3.29 25.74 -25.02
CA LEU A 772 4.21 26.74 -25.55
C LEU A 772 3.83 27.24 -26.95
N SER A 773 2.86 26.59 -27.62
CA SER A 773 2.33 27.07 -28.90
C SER A 773 1.42 28.29 -28.76
N GLU A 774 0.95 28.58 -27.55
CA GLU A 774 0.10 29.73 -27.23
C GLU A 774 0.93 31.02 -27.17
N LYS A 775 0.43 32.10 -27.78
CA LYS A 775 1.06 33.42 -27.73
C LYS A 775 0.74 34.10 -26.40
N LEU A 776 1.73 34.61 -25.68
CA LEU A 776 1.49 35.28 -24.39
C LEU A 776 0.52 36.47 -24.52
N GLN A 777 0.55 37.16 -25.67
CA GLN A 777 -0.31 38.32 -25.94
C GLN A 777 -1.77 37.94 -26.19
N SER A 778 -2.06 36.67 -26.57
CA SER A 778 -3.45 36.23 -26.76
C SER A 778 -4.15 35.81 -25.48
N ILE A 779 -3.42 35.66 -24.37
CA ILE A 779 -4.01 35.32 -23.06
C ILE A 779 -4.82 36.51 -22.54
N THR A 780 -6.13 36.31 -22.43
CA THR A 780 -7.12 37.29 -21.94
C THR A 780 -7.43 37.07 -20.45
N ASP A 781 -8.22 37.95 -19.84
CA ASP A 781 -8.58 37.83 -18.42
C ASP A 781 -9.45 36.60 -18.11
N ASN A 782 -10.21 36.09 -19.08
CA ASN A 782 -11.04 34.88 -18.92
C ASN A 782 -10.21 33.59 -18.87
N ASP A 783 -9.04 33.60 -19.53
CA ASP A 783 -8.11 32.47 -19.59
C ASP A 783 -7.30 32.33 -18.30
N ARG A 784 -7.36 33.33 -17.41
CA ARG A 784 -6.49 33.38 -16.24
C ARG A 784 -6.90 32.43 -15.13
N MET A 785 -5.88 31.94 -14.44
CA MET A 785 -5.97 30.90 -13.41
C MET A 785 -5.62 31.48 -12.04
N ASP A 786 -6.23 30.93 -10.99
CA ASP A 786 -5.97 31.34 -9.61
C ASP A 786 -4.72 30.64 -9.07
N ILE A 787 -4.54 29.37 -9.45
CA ILE A 787 -3.45 28.53 -8.98
C ILE A 787 -2.76 27.87 -10.18
N VAL A 788 -1.42 27.85 -10.16
CA VAL A 788 -0.60 27.05 -11.07
C VAL A 788 0.25 26.05 -10.27
N LEU A 789 0.19 24.78 -10.67
CA LEU A 789 0.97 23.69 -10.10
C LEU A 789 1.58 22.92 -11.26
N ALA A 790 2.90 22.91 -11.40
CA ALA A 790 3.51 22.32 -12.59
C ALA A 790 4.94 21.83 -12.38
N ASN A 791 5.30 20.79 -13.14
CA ASN A 791 6.68 20.33 -13.32
C ASN A 791 7.03 20.25 -14.82
N PRO A 792 7.49 21.36 -15.43
CA PRO A 792 7.96 21.37 -16.82
C PRO A 792 9.14 20.42 -17.08
N PRO A 793 9.29 19.93 -18.33
CA PRO A 793 10.38 19.03 -18.68
C PRO A 793 11.76 19.69 -18.58
N PHE A 794 12.74 18.96 -18.02
CA PHE A 794 14.11 19.45 -17.78
C PHE A 794 15.06 19.32 -18.99
N GLY A 795 14.62 18.96 -20.20
CA GLY A 795 15.55 18.63 -21.29
C GLY A 795 15.00 18.71 -22.70
N GLY A 796 13.88 19.39 -22.91
CA GLY A 796 13.24 19.50 -24.21
C GLY A 796 13.88 20.58 -25.10
N SER A 797 13.92 20.32 -26.41
CA SER A 797 14.12 21.34 -27.43
C SER A 797 12.80 21.63 -28.12
N GLU A 798 12.36 22.88 -28.11
CA GLU A 798 11.22 23.33 -28.90
C GLU A 798 11.67 23.92 -30.25
N HIS A 799 10.78 23.92 -31.24
CA HIS A 799 11.05 24.54 -32.53
C HIS A 799 11.34 26.03 -32.35
N ALA A 800 12.30 26.58 -33.09
CA ALA A 800 12.75 27.97 -32.92
C ALA A 800 11.61 29.00 -33.04
N ASP A 801 10.61 28.73 -33.88
CA ASP A 801 9.44 29.61 -34.04
C ASP A 801 8.58 29.74 -32.77
N ILE A 802 8.59 28.75 -31.88
CA ILE A 802 7.86 28.83 -30.60
C ILE A 802 8.37 29.99 -29.76
N GLN A 803 9.66 30.33 -29.85
CA GLN A 803 10.24 31.43 -29.09
C GLN A 803 9.60 32.79 -29.43
N LYS A 804 9.03 32.94 -30.63
CA LYS A 804 8.33 34.17 -31.07
C LYS A 804 7.01 34.42 -30.33
N ASN A 805 6.49 33.41 -29.63
CA ASN A 805 5.27 33.52 -28.83
C ASN A 805 5.52 34.21 -27.46
N PHE A 806 6.79 34.39 -27.08
CA PHE A 806 7.22 34.83 -25.76
C PHE A 806 7.94 36.18 -25.83
N THR A 807 7.88 36.94 -24.74
CA THR A 807 8.56 38.24 -24.65
C THR A 807 10.08 38.06 -24.52
N ILE A 808 10.51 37.03 -23.78
CA ILE A 808 11.92 36.65 -23.63
C ILE A 808 12.16 35.40 -24.47
N ALA A 809 12.86 35.57 -25.59
CA ALA A 809 13.24 34.46 -26.46
C ALA A 809 14.34 33.61 -25.81
N THR A 810 14.11 32.30 -25.74
CA THR A 810 15.06 31.33 -25.17
C THR A 810 14.83 29.93 -25.71
N GLY A 811 15.91 29.15 -25.83
CA GLY A 811 15.85 27.73 -26.17
C GLY A 811 15.58 26.81 -24.97
N GLU A 812 15.64 27.33 -23.74
CA GLU A 812 15.35 26.56 -22.54
C GLU A 812 13.84 26.46 -22.32
N THR A 813 13.31 25.25 -22.53
CA THR A 813 11.88 24.94 -22.48
C THR A 813 11.24 25.34 -21.16
N ALA A 814 11.92 25.10 -20.03
CA ALA A 814 11.39 25.45 -18.70
C ALA A 814 11.18 26.97 -18.51
N TYR A 815 11.96 27.81 -19.19
CA TYR A 815 11.85 29.26 -19.10
C TYR A 815 10.65 29.79 -19.88
N LEU A 816 10.32 29.15 -21.01
CA LEU A 816 9.10 29.44 -21.77
C LEU A 816 7.86 29.10 -20.92
N PHE A 817 7.88 27.96 -20.21
CA PHE A 817 6.82 27.60 -19.27
C PHE A 817 6.67 28.61 -18.13
N LEU A 818 7.78 29.05 -17.52
CA LEU A 818 7.73 30.04 -16.44
C LEU A 818 7.11 31.37 -16.90
N GLN A 819 7.49 31.86 -18.09
CA GLN A 819 6.85 33.05 -18.70
C GLN A 819 5.34 32.85 -18.90
N HIS A 820 4.93 31.69 -19.41
CA HIS A 820 3.52 31.34 -19.58
C HIS A 820 2.77 31.33 -18.25
N PHE A 821 3.35 30.72 -17.20
CA PHE A 821 2.72 30.64 -15.89
C PHE A 821 2.62 31.99 -15.20
N ILE A 822 3.66 32.83 -15.29
CA ILE A 822 3.58 34.22 -14.84
C ILE A 822 2.46 34.94 -15.58
N ARG A 823 2.32 34.75 -16.90
CA ARG A 823 1.27 35.42 -17.69
C ARG A 823 -0.15 34.94 -17.36
N ILE A 824 -0.37 33.63 -17.25
CA ILE A 824 -1.71 33.03 -17.08
C ILE A 824 -2.28 33.22 -15.67
N LEU A 825 -1.46 33.52 -14.66
CA LEU A 825 -1.97 33.81 -13.32
C LEU A 825 -2.80 35.10 -13.26
N LYS A 826 -3.88 35.08 -12.47
CA LYS A 826 -4.57 36.29 -12.02
C LYS A 826 -3.67 37.08 -11.07
N ARG A 827 -3.99 38.37 -10.89
CA ARG A 827 -3.39 39.16 -9.80
C ARG A 827 -3.82 38.56 -8.46
N GLY A 828 -2.88 38.28 -7.56
CA GLY A 828 -3.11 37.52 -6.33
C GLY A 828 -3.08 36.00 -6.50
N GLY A 829 -2.99 35.49 -7.73
CA GLY A 829 -2.84 34.06 -7.98
C GLY A 829 -1.47 33.54 -7.59
N ARG A 830 -1.39 32.25 -7.24
CA ARG A 830 -0.19 31.60 -6.69
C ARG A 830 0.33 30.47 -7.58
N CYS A 831 1.63 30.28 -7.61
CA CYS A 831 2.29 29.28 -8.43
C CYS A 831 3.33 28.50 -7.64
N GLY A 832 3.29 27.18 -7.77
CA GLY A 832 4.35 26.25 -7.38
C GLY A 832 4.88 25.55 -8.62
N ILE A 833 6.12 25.84 -9.00
CA ILE A 833 6.76 25.31 -10.22
C ILE A 833 8.10 24.66 -9.91
N VAL A 834 8.32 23.46 -10.42
CA VAL A 834 9.64 22.81 -10.40
C VAL A 834 10.48 23.30 -11.60
N ILE A 835 11.73 23.68 -11.37
CA ILE A 835 12.65 24.13 -12.43
C ILE A 835 14.08 23.67 -12.12
N LYS A 836 14.97 23.70 -13.11
CA LYS A 836 16.40 23.41 -12.89
C LYS A 836 17.01 24.42 -11.92
N ASN A 837 17.87 23.95 -11.03
CA ASN A 837 18.63 24.81 -10.11
C ASN A 837 19.44 25.89 -10.87
N THR A 838 19.97 25.56 -12.05
CA THR A 838 20.72 26.52 -12.90
C THR A 838 19.94 27.80 -13.24
N PHE A 839 18.60 27.80 -13.16
CA PHE A 839 17.81 29.03 -13.31
C PHE A 839 18.20 30.11 -12.30
N LEU A 840 18.65 29.73 -11.09
CA LEU A 840 18.94 30.69 -10.02
C LEU A 840 20.20 31.53 -10.30
N SER A 841 21.19 31.00 -11.02
CA SER A 841 22.51 31.63 -11.20
C SER A 841 22.98 31.82 -12.64
N ASN A 842 22.31 31.21 -13.64
CA ASN A 842 22.74 31.31 -15.04
C ASN A 842 22.86 32.77 -15.50
N THR A 843 23.97 33.12 -16.15
CA THR A 843 24.31 34.51 -16.51
C THR A 843 23.94 34.88 -17.94
N ASP A 844 23.20 34.03 -18.67
CA ASP A 844 22.71 34.39 -20.00
C ASP A 844 21.59 35.44 -19.91
N ASN A 845 21.45 36.26 -20.96
CA ASN A 845 20.50 37.37 -20.99
C ASN A 845 19.04 36.94 -20.77
N ALA A 846 18.65 35.74 -21.21
CA ALA A 846 17.28 35.26 -21.05
C ALA A 846 17.01 34.87 -19.59
N SER A 847 17.93 34.16 -18.95
CA SER A 847 17.86 33.85 -17.52
C SER A 847 17.76 35.12 -16.66
N ILE A 848 18.63 36.11 -16.91
CA ILE A 848 18.66 37.39 -16.17
C ILE A 848 17.33 38.13 -16.35
N SER A 849 16.86 38.25 -17.60
CA SER A 849 15.62 38.97 -17.91
C SER A 849 14.40 38.31 -17.27
N LEU A 850 14.36 36.97 -17.22
CA LEU A 850 13.26 36.23 -16.65
C LEU A 850 13.26 36.25 -15.12
N ARG A 851 14.43 36.18 -14.47
CA ARG A 851 14.55 36.42 -13.02
C ARG A 851 14.08 37.81 -12.66
N LYS A 852 14.49 38.83 -13.42
CA LYS A 852 14.00 40.20 -13.25
C LYS A 852 12.48 40.29 -13.40
N GLU A 853 11.91 39.71 -14.45
CA GLU A 853 10.46 39.70 -14.67
C GLU A 853 9.71 39.07 -13.49
N LEU A 854 10.19 37.91 -13.01
CA LEU A 854 9.64 37.21 -11.85
C LEU A 854 9.69 38.09 -10.59
N LEU A 855 10.84 38.69 -10.28
CA LEU A 855 11.05 39.44 -9.04
C LEU A 855 10.34 40.81 -9.04
N GLU A 856 10.19 41.45 -10.19
CA GLU A 856 9.50 42.75 -10.29
C GLU A 856 7.97 42.61 -10.32
N ASN A 857 7.44 41.51 -10.88
CA ASN A 857 5.99 41.34 -11.09
C ASN A 857 5.34 40.31 -10.15
N CYS A 858 6.14 39.47 -9.51
CA CYS A 858 5.67 38.47 -8.56
C CYS A 858 6.43 38.58 -7.24
N ASN A 859 5.76 38.14 -6.18
CA ASN A 859 6.33 37.97 -4.86
C ASN A 859 6.81 36.53 -4.77
N LEU A 860 8.07 36.27 -5.14
CA LEU A 860 8.74 35.00 -4.92
C LEU A 860 9.01 34.85 -3.43
N PHE A 861 8.09 34.20 -2.74
CA PHE A 861 8.12 34.14 -1.28
C PHE A 861 8.93 32.96 -0.76
N ALA A 862 9.05 31.87 -1.53
CA ALA A 862 9.89 30.74 -1.14
C ALA A 862 10.60 30.03 -2.30
N VAL A 863 11.79 29.50 -2.03
CA VAL A 863 12.56 28.60 -2.92
C VAL A 863 12.95 27.35 -2.16
N LEU A 864 12.51 26.18 -2.63
CA LEU A 864 12.90 24.87 -2.09
C LEU A 864 13.95 24.24 -3.01
N GLU A 865 15.19 24.12 -2.56
CA GLU A 865 16.24 23.44 -3.31
C GLU A 865 16.22 21.93 -3.06
N MET A 866 16.16 21.14 -4.13
CA MET A 866 16.10 19.67 -4.07
C MET A 866 17.46 19.05 -4.42
N PRO A 867 17.89 17.99 -3.69
CA PRO A 867 19.14 17.29 -3.94
C PRO A 867 19.06 16.48 -5.24
N SER A 868 20.23 16.11 -5.77
CA SER A 868 20.32 15.14 -6.87
C SER A 868 19.70 13.80 -6.44
N GLY A 869 18.95 13.18 -7.33
CA GLY A 869 18.27 11.89 -7.06
C GLY A 869 16.85 12.03 -6.50
N ALA A 870 16.38 13.24 -6.16
CA ALA A 870 14.97 13.49 -5.84
C ALA A 870 14.06 13.14 -7.03
N PHE A 871 14.54 13.42 -8.25
CA PHE A 871 13.95 12.94 -9.51
C PHE A 871 14.79 11.79 -10.05
N THR A 872 14.22 10.58 -10.07
CA THR A 872 14.91 9.38 -10.56
C THR A 872 15.10 9.46 -12.08
N GLY A 873 16.29 9.09 -12.57
CA GLY A 873 16.56 8.95 -14.01
C GLY A 873 17.13 10.17 -14.75
N THR A 874 17.11 11.38 -14.17
CA THR A 874 17.60 12.60 -14.84
C THR A 874 18.95 13.10 -14.30
N GLY A 875 19.26 12.86 -13.01
CA GLY A 875 20.47 13.37 -12.36
C GLY A 875 20.52 14.90 -12.20
N VAL A 876 19.47 15.60 -12.63
CA VAL A 876 19.39 17.07 -12.62
C VAL A 876 19.02 17.56 -11.23
N LYS A 877 19.78 18.52 -10.70
CA LYS A 877 19.39 19.27 -9.50
C LYS A 877 18.26 20.23 -9.84
N THR A 878 17.22 20.23 -9.02
CA THR A 878 15.99 20.99 -9.25
C THR A 878 15.70 21.88 -8.05
N VAL A 879 14.91 22.91 -8.28
CA VAL A 879 14.37 23.79 -7.23
C VAL A 879 12.88 23.94 -7.48
N VAL A 880 12.12 24.21 -6.42
CA VAL A 880 10.72 24.61 -6.52
C VAL A 880 10.61 26.09 -6.20
N LEU A 881 10.01 26.86 -7.10
CA LEU A 881 9.71 28.27 -6.89
C LEU A 881 8.26 28.42 -6.43
N PHE A 882 8.05 29.18 -5.37
CA PHE A 882 6.73 29.53 -4.85
C PHE A 882 6.51 31.04 -4.92
N PHE A 883 5.55 31.48 -5.73
CA PHE A 883 5.32 32.91 -5.93
C PHE A 883 3.86 33.30 -6.06
N GLU A 884 3.55 34.55 -5.70
CA GLU A 884 2.23 35.18 -5.86
C GLU A 884 2.34 36.34 -6.86
N LYS A 885 1.46 36.40 -7.87
CA LYS A 885 1.52 37.45 -8.90
C LYS A 885 0.93 38.77 -8.42
N GLY A 886 1.56 39.88 -8.81
CA GLY A 886 0.97 41.22 -8.71
C GLY A 886 1.52 42.11 -7.61
N LYS A 887 2.51 41.62 -6.87
CA LYS A 887 3.34 42.38 -5.92
C LYS A 887 4.81 42.07 -6.25
N PRO A 888 5.73 43.04 -6.23
CA PRO A 888 7.16 42.76 -6.38
C PRO A 888 7.69 41.98 -5.18
N THR A 889 8.73 41.17 -5.42
CA THR A 889 9.46 40.46 -4.38
C THR A 889 10.19 41.47 -3.49
N GLN A 890 10.13 41.27 -2.17
CA GLN A 890 10.88 42.08 -1.21
C GLN A 890 11.92 41.24 -0.47
N LYS A 891 11.54 40.02 -0.12
CA LYS A 891 12.38 39.02 0.53
C LYS A 891 12.05 37.66 -0.06
N VAL A 892 13.04 36.77 -0.07
CA VAL A 892 12.87 35.38 -0.48
C VAL A 892 13.31 34.49 0.68
N TRP A 893 12.46 33.55 1.07
CA TRP A 893 12.81 32.52 2.04
C TRP A 893 13.34 31.29 1.30
N TYR A 894 14.57 30.89 1.57
CA TYR A 894 15.21 29.73 0.97
C TYR A 894 15.14 28.56 1.92
N TYR A 895 14.89 27.37 1.38
CA TYR A 895 15.03 26.12 2.10
C TYR A 895 15.90 25.17 1.27
N GLN A 896 17.05 24.81 1.81
CA GLN A 896 17.98 23.87 1.20
C GLN A 896 17.71 22.46 1.73
N PHE A 897 17.01 21.64 0.95
CA PHE A 897 16.76 20.26 1.35
C PHE A 897 18.01 19.40 1.14
N SER A 898 18.59 18.95 2.24
CA SER A 898 19.80 18.13 2.28
C SER A 898 19.52 16.87 3.12
N PRO A 899 19.03 15.78 2.51
CA PRO A 899 18.73 14.56 3.24
C PRO A 899 20.03 13.91 3.75
N ALA A 900 19.94 13.25 4.90
CA ALA A 900 21.05 12.50 5.49
C ALA A 900 21.46 11.24 4.68
N ARG A 901 20.69 10.91 3.64
CA ARG A 901 20.91 9.77 2.73
C ARG A 901 20.88 10.24 1.28
N ASN A 902 21.62 9.55 0.41
CA ASN A 902 21.51 9.77 -1.02
C ASN A 902 20.16 9.28 -1.54
N LEU A 903 19.45 10.15 -2.26
CA LEU A 903 18.19 9.79 -2.90
C LEU A 903 18.45 9.05 -4.22
N GLY A 904 17.56 8.10 -4.54
CA GLY A 904 17.65 7.32 -5.76
C GLY A 904 16.55 6.25 -5.85
N LYS A 905 16.71 5.27 -6.74
CA LYS A 905 15.70 4.23 -6.97
C LYS A 905 15.39 3.38 -5.73
N THR A 906 16.40 3.07 -4.92
CA THR A 906 16.26 2.26 -3.69
C THR A 906 15.91 3.08 -2.45
N ASN A 907 16.22 4.37 -2.47
CA ASN A 907 15.99 5.32 -1.37
C ASN A 907 15.24 6.53 -1.94
N SER A 908 13.96 6.39 -2.22
CA SER A 908 13.15 7.46 -2.81
C SER A 908 12.86 8.58 -1.80
N LEU A 909 12.44 9.73 -2.34
CA LEU A 909 11.88 10.81 -1.56
C LEU A 909 10.59 10.34 -0.86
N THR A 910 10.43 10.69 0.42
CA THR A 910 9.28 10.35 1.26
C THR A 910 8.61 11.61 1.81
N GLU A 911 7.38 11.50 2.31
CA GLU A 911 6.66 12.66 2.90
C GLU A 911 7.35 13.19 4.17
N SER A 912 7.94 12.30 4.97
CA SER A 912 8.72 12.67 6.16
C SER A 912 9.92 13.56 5.85
N ASP A 913 10.50 13.41 4.65
CA ASP A 913 11.67 14.20 4.24
C ASP A 913 11.33 15.69 4.07
N LEU A 914 10.09 16.02 3.66
CA LEU A 914 9.65 17.40 3.37
C LEU A 914 8.80 18.01 4.49
N THR A 915 8.59 17.30 5.60
CA THR A 915 7.74 17.74 6.71
C THR A 915 8.24 19.03 7.37
N GLU A 916 9.56 19.18 7.53
CA GLU A 916 10.16 20.39 8.11
C GLU A 916 9.91 21.60 7.20
N PHE A 917 10.16 21.46 5.89
CA PHE A 917 9.87 22.52 4.92
C PHE A 917 8.41 22.95 4.98
N ILE A 918 7.44 22.02 5.02
CA ILE A 918 6.02 22.34 5.11
C ILE A 918 5.73 23.13 6.40
N ALA A 919 6.22 22.66 7.55
CA ALA A 919 6.01 23.33 8.83
C ALA A 919 6.57 24.76 8.84
N LEU A 920 7.82 24.94 8.37
CA LEU A 920 8.48 26.25 8.34
C LEU A 920 7.92 27.16 7.24
N SER A 921 7.42 26.61 6.13
CA SER A 921 6.88 27.43 5.03
C SER A 921 5.68 28.29 5.44
N ALA A 922 4.92 27.87 6.46
CA ALA A 922 3.78 28.61 6.98
C ALA A 922 4.20 29.91 7.69
N THR A 923 5.35 29.90 8.38
CA THR A 923 5.87 31.05 9.13
C THR A 923 7.08 31.71 8.47
N GLN A 924 7.67 31.08 7.45
CA GLN A 924 8.94 31.43 6.82
C GLN A 924 10.05 31.64 7.87
N ALA A 925 10.10 30.76 8.87
CA ALA A 925 11.09 30.85 9.92
C ALA A 925 12.45 30.30 9.43
N ASP A 926 13.53 30.97 9.81
CA ASP A 926 14.90 30.55 9.51
C ASP A 926 15.28 29.31 10.37
N SER A 927 16.12 28.44 9.83
CA SER A 927 16.64 27.21 10.46
C SER A 927 18.02 26.86 9.89
N ASP A 928 18.63 25.77 10.34
CA ASP A 928 19.91 25.29 9.74
C ASP A 928 19.79 25.01 8.22
N ASN A 929 18.57 24.68 7.76
CA ASN A 929 18.26 24.41 6.37
C ASN A 929 17.55 25.58 5.68
N SER A 930 17.21 26.67 6.37
CA SER A 930 16.43 27.75 5.78
C SER A 930 16.80 29.14 6.25
N TRP A 931 16.74 30.12 5.35
CA TRP A 931 17.13 31.49 5.66
C TRP A 931 16.41 32.47 4.74
N THR A 932 16.27 33.71 5.22
CA THR A 932 15.63 34.78 4.47
C THR A 932 16.66 35.75 3.89
N VAL A 933 16.50 36.11 2.61
CA VAL A 933 17.33 37.13 1.95
C VAL A 933 16.48 38.30 1.53
N ASP A 934 16.89 39.52 1.90
CA ASP A 934 16.28 40.75 1.40
C ASP A 934 16.72 40.98 -0.06
N LEU A 935 15.78 41.30 -0.95
CA LEU A 935 16.05 41.55 -2.37
C LEU A 935 16.98 42.77 -2.61
N LYS A 936 17.16 43.63 -1.60
CA LYS A 936 18.12 44.74 -1.68
C LYS A 936 19.58 44.24 -1.67
N ASP A 937 19.82 43.04 -1.13
CA ASP A 937 21.14 42.46 -0.89
C ASP A 937 21.58 41.47 -2.00
N ILE A 938 20.70 41.17 -2.96
CA ILE A 938 21.06 40.36 -4.14
C ILE A 938 21.78 41.20 -5.20
N ASP A 939 22.67 40.57 -5.97
CA ASP A 939 23.33 41.22 -7.10
C ASP A 939 22.32 41.53 -8.22
N LYS A 940 21.96 42.81 -8.38
CA LYS A 940 20.98 43.28 -9.38
C LYS A 940 21.53 43.34 -10.81
N THR A 941 22.83 43.12 -11.02
CA THR A 941 23.40 43.07 -12.37
C THR A 941 23.03 41.77 -13.08
N VAL A 942 23.04 40.67 -12.34
CA VAL A 942 22.68 39.33 -12.82
C VAL A 942 21.40 38.78 -12.17
N TRP A 943 20.82 39.47 -11.19
CA TRP A 943 19.66 39.00 -10.41
C TRP A 943 19.89 37.61 -9.82
N ASP A 944 21.06 37.40 -9.21
CA ASP A 944 21.46 36.09 -8.66
C ASP A 944 20.56 35.69 -7.48
N LEU A 945 20.01 34.47 -7.56
CA LEU A 945 19.15 33.87 -6.53
C LEU A 945 19.80 32.65 -5.86
N THR A 946 21.14 32.56 -5.85
CA THR A 946 21.91 31.53 -5.15
C THR A 946 22.64 32.05 -3.91
N PRO A 947 21.92 32.59 -2.90
CA PRO A 947 22.57 33.01 -1.67
C PRO A 947 23.18 31.80 -0.95
N ASN A 948 24.36 31.98 -0.35
CA ASN A 948 24.93 30.98 0.53
C ASN A 948 24.04 30.83 1.77
N ASN A 949 23.86 29.59 2.23
CA ASN A 949 23.19 29.34 3.50
C ASN A 949 24.08 29.87 4.64
N PRO A 950 23.68 30.90 5.41
CA PRO A 950 24.51 31.47 6.47
C PRO A 950 24.66 30.55 7.68
N HIS A 951 23.79 29.54 7.81
CA HIS A 951 23.76 28.60 8.92
C HIS A 951 24.58 27.34 8.64
N ARG A 952 24.83 27.02 7.37
CA ARG A 952 25.88 26.07 7.00
C ARG A 952 27.17 26.84 6.77
N LYS A 953 28.18 26.50 7.57
CA LYS A 953 29.54 26.63 7.06
C LYS A 953 29.63 25.63 5.93
N ASP A 954 29.39 26.08 4.70
CA ASP A 954 29.95 25.37 3.57
C ASP A 954 31.42 25.13 3.95
N GLU A 955 31.86 23.88 3.96
CA GLU A 955 33.24 23.61 3.63
C GLU A 955 33.38 24.16 2.21
N ALA A 956 33.63 25.46 2.11
CA ALA A 956 34.28 26.03 0.96
C ALA A 956 35.43 25.08 0.74
N ASP A 957 35.48 24.46 -0.43
CA ASP A 957 36.58 23.60 -0.76
C ASP A 957 37.86 24.45 -0.67
N THR A 958 38.51 24.41 0.49
CA THR A 958 39.72 25.18 0.76
C THR A 958 40.92 24.53 0.09
N ARG A 959 40.72 23.40 -0.60
CA ARG A 959 41.76 22.75 -1.38
C ARG A 959 42.18 23.70 -2.48
N THR A 960 43.45 24.05 -2.48
CA THR A 960 44.11 24.79 -3.53
C THR A 960 43.96 24.03 -4.87
N PRO A 961 44.02 24.71 -6.03
CA PRO A 961 44.04 24.04 -7.33
C PRO A 961 45.07 22.90 -7.44
N ARG A 962 46.13 22.98 -6.64
CA ARG A 962 47.18 21.95 -6.54
C ARG A 962 46.73 20.70 -5.79
N GLU A 963 45.95 20.85 -4.73
CA GLU A 963 45.36 19.72 -3.99
C GLU A 963 44.26 19.04 -4.79
N ILE A 964 43.47 19.82 -5.54
CA ILE A 964 42.49 19.29 -6.49
C ILE A 964 43.18 18.50 -7.61
N LEU A 965 44.27 19.04 -8.18
CA LEU A 965 45.08 18.34 -9.19
C LEU A 965 45.69 17.03 -8.66
N ALA A 966 46.22 17.04 -7.43
CA ALA A 966 46.79 15.83 -6.81
C ALA A 966 45.72 14.74 -6.57
N GLU A 967 44.51 15.14 -6.22
CA GLU A 967 43.38 14.22 -6.06
C GLU A 967 42.89 13.67 -7.41
N ILE A 968 42.85 14.51 -8.46
CA ILE A 968 42.55 14.07 -9.83
C ILE A 968 43.58 13.05 -10.29
N GLU A 969 44.88 13.31 -10.10
CA GLU A 969 45.95 12.35 -10.44
C GLU A 969 45.80 11.02 -9.66
N THR A 970 45.39 11.10 -8.39
CA THR A 970 45.14 9.93 -7.55
C THR A 970 43.94 9.11 -8.05
N LEU A 971 42.84 9.78 -8.42
CA LEU A 971 41.64 9.15 -8.96
C LEU A 971 41.89 8.56 -10.35
N ASP A 972 42.69 9.20 -11.20
CA ASP A 972 43.10 8.67 -12.51
C ASP A 972 43.97 7.42 -12.36
N ALA A 973 44.86 7.38 -11.36
CA ALA A 973 45.64 6.19 -11.04
C ALA A 973 44.75 5.04 -10.54
N GLN A 974 43.74 5.34 -9.72
CA GLN A 974 42.75 4.35 -9.25
C GLN A 974 41.88 3.83 -10.40
N ALA A 975 41.41 4.72 -11.27
CA ALA A 975 40.64 4.36 -12.46
C ALA A 975 41.46 3.50 -13.42
N THR A 976 42.74 3.83 -13.62
CA THR A 976 43.68 3.05 -14.43
C THR A 976 43.91 1.67 -13.83
N ALA A 977 44.09 1.56 -12.51
CA ALA A 977 44.25 0.27 -11.82
C ALA A 977 42.99 -0.60 -11.92
N ALA A 978 41.80 0.01 -11.80
CA ALA A 978 40.52 -0.66 -12.00
C ALA A 978 40.36 -1.16 -13.45
N LEU A 979 40.72 -0.34 -14.44
CA LEU A 979 40.73 -0.71 -15.86
C LEU A 979 41.69 -1.86 -16.16
N THR A 980 42.87 -1.88 -15.52
CA THR A 980 43.82 -2.99 -15.66
C THR A 980 43.26 -4.28 -15.10
N LYS A 981 42.65 -4.25 -13.90
CA LYS A 981 41.94 -5.41 -13.34
C LYS A 981 40.80 -5.90 -14.24
N ILE A 982 40.04 -4.99 -14.84
CA ILE A 982 38.98 -5.34 -15.79
C ILE A 982 39.57 -5.97 -17.07
N LYS A 983 40.71 -5.47 -17.55
CA LYS A 983 41.40 -6.05 -18.71
C LYS A 983 41.99 -7.44 -18.40
N GLU A 984 42.49 -7.66 -17.19
CA GLU A 984 42.96 -8.97 -16.72
C GLU A 984 41.83 -10.00 -16.63
N LEU A 985 40.59 -9.57 -16.38
CA LEU A 985 39.40 -10.42 -16.40
C LEU A 985 38.90 -10.74 -17.83
N LEU A 986 39.46 -10.08 -18.86
CA LEU A 986 39.14 -10.29 -20.27
C LEU A 986 40.17 -11.19 -20.99
N ILE A 987 41.21 -11.64 -20.28
CA ILE A 987 42.20 -12.65 -20.71
C ILE A 987 41.86 -13.96 -20.00
#